data_AF-A0A2A2QVL0-F1
#
_entry.id   AF-A0A2A2QVL0-F1
#
_cell.length_a   1.000
_cell.length_b   1.000
_cell.length_c   1.000
_cell.angle_alpha   90.00
_cell.angle_beta   90.00
_cell.angle_gamma   90.00
#
_symmetry.space_group_name_H-M   'P 1'
#
loop_
_entity.id
_entity.type
_entity.pdbx_description
1 polymer ?
#
loop_
_entity_poly.entity_id
_entity_poly.type
_entity_poly.pdbx_seq_one_letter_code
_entity_poly.pdbx_strand_id
1 'polypeptide(L)'
;MLVIKNLLIFCNRRLDFWAPTIHLPVNNLLSGRLRTPSALPTTALARFPMKTSRLFISLVALFSAFPTARAAQYDQRVTSLATRGQVGTGNNVMITGFIVTDGAPKRILIRAVGQRLSQAPFGLTGVLTNPILRVFNNSGQLVLENDNWNSSDNNQAALAAATASAGAFSFGNSANNDSALIATLAPGTYTASVSGVGNTSGIGLLEVYDLTGSARLLNISTRALVSPGNGILIAGVNIAPGGGSRRLMVRVAGPSLNGLGFTGFLSDPVFSILNSSGRIVAGAGNDNWDSDGAANTAALSAAFAQNGAFPFAPGARDSAVLVDLPPGGYTIQASGVGGTGGVALIEVYDLTSEVLSTVSVAASVVSVDSRGTTPAVFTLNRVGNLASAINVAYTIGGTAQSGVDYAPVSGVASFAAGASTATVTLTPRVNSGNLNNRTATLTLIANRTYGVAAAESASVSFFYNSGALYVSNLRTPSTVMGSTANGTGTILLAPDEKSAYINVSFSNLSSPQVLGYLYIDGNYLLKLPQGQVSNAFWDFAPTLGYSSSDLVAALKAGRITITIDSASNPTGELAGSFVRNTGSSVFNSPPPPPAVDLARITAQDASRFLAQATFGPKNDEIYALTVKGYTAWLNEQMALPASLHLAAANTDFALNNAGGAGGNANAMPPVLNTRIGGVHRQNAWWKLAVNAPDQLRQRVAFALSQILVTSDTNSTINAWQDGHAQYYDLLVRGAFGNFRQLLENVTLSPNMGIYLSSLRNAKATFNNQGVQLTQADENYAREVMQLFTIGRNELQPDGTLKLDVNGQPIPTYTQDMIVQTAKVFTGWGFFQSVATPNFRGTGPGSESYLNPMVLFPTFHDDTAKTIVTGKVLPANQGGIKDLKDTLDTLFNHPNTPPFISRQLIQRLVTSNPSPGYVYRVASAFANNGAGVRGDLGAVVRAILTDYEARSPAFLNSVGFGKSKEPLLRATALLRAFNGASDGGRYLGAYSNPEGSGLAQAALRAPTVFNFFEPEYVHPGVLAAAGLFAPEFQIFTDTTAITIPNYLYNMLYATRNATNVGLTLTDLLPLARSPQQLVDYANLVLAGGTMARSDTELIVSALTRMPASTSDLERVRSALYLVVTSPEGSIQK
;
A
#
# COMPACT_ATOMS: atom_id res chain seq x y z
N MET A 1 -21.48 43.75 35.94
CA MET A 1 -20.99 44.42 37.17
C MET A 1 -19.60 45.00 36.87
N LEU A 2 -19.02 45.87 37.72
CA LEU A 2 -18.09 46.93 37.30
C LEU A 2 -16.71 46.89 38.01
N VAL A 3 -15.66 47.41 37.35
CA VAL A 3 -14.26 47.69 37.86
C VAL A 3 -13.46 46.43 38.29
N ILE A 4 -12.11 46.30 38.38
CA ILE A 4 -10.85 47.10 38.28
C ILE A 4 -9.75 46.15 37.68
N LYS A 5 -8.74 46.42 36.83
CA LYS A 5 -8.09 47.55 36.09
C LYS A 5 -6.71 48.08 36.63
N ASN A 6 -5.70 48.20 35.74
CA ASN A 6 -4.30 48.71 35.95
C ASN A 6 -3.36 47.73 36.71
N LEU A 7 -2.02 47.73 36.56
CA LEU A 7 -1.03 48.39 35.66
C LEU A 7 0.12 47.35 35.40
N LEU A 8 0.97 47.42 34.37
CA LEU A 8 2.17 48.28 34.26
C LEU A 8 2.78 48.23 32.84
N ILE A 9 3.62 49.22 32.51
CA ILE A 9 4.25 49.44 31.18
C ILE A 9 5.76 49.61 31.36
N PHE A 10 6.58 49.13 30.42
CA PHE A 10 7.89 49.75 30.12
C PHE A 10 8.21 49.71 28.62
N CYS A 11 9.21 50.50 28.18
CA CYS A 11 9.17 51.15 26.87
C CYS A 11 10.36 50.88 25.92
N ASN A 12 9.99 50.90 24.64
CA ASN A 12 10.72 50.95 23.38
C ASN A 12 12.08 51.70 23.36
N ARG A 13 13.07 51.18 22.60
CA ARG A 13 14.13 52.01 21.98
C ARG A 13 14.66 51.45 20.65
N ARG A 14 14.70 52.35 19.67
CA ARG A 14 15.19 52.23 18.28
C ARG A 14 16.67 51.85 18.14
N LEU A 15 17.04 51.42 16.93
CA LEU A 15 18.17 51.99 16.18
C LEU A 15 17.76 52.18 14.70
N ASP A 16 18.29 53.21 14.05
CA ASP A 16 18.04 53.62 12.66
C ASP A 16 19.35 53.50 11.82
N PHE A 17 19.39 54.04 10.59
CA PHE A 17 20.54 54.18 9.65
C PHE A 17 20.89 52.91 8.80
N TRP A 18 21.22 52.99 7.50
CA TRP A 18 21.24 54.13 6.57
C TRP A 18 21.04 53.71 5.10
N ALA A 19 20.84 54.68 4.21
CA ALA A 19 20.88 54.53 2.75
C ALA A 19 21.55 55.77 2.10
N PRO A 20 22.11 55.64 0.88
CA PRO A 20 22.28 56.80 0.01
C PRO A 20 21.67 56.62 -1.39
N THR A 21 21.32 57.75 -2.02
CA THR A 21 20.62 57.84 -3.31
C THR A 21 21.52 58.47 -4.39
N ILE A 22 21.38 58.07 -5.66
CA ILE A 22 21.92 58.81 -6.83
C ILE A 22 20.81 58.96 -7.91
N HIS A 23 20.92 60.00 -8.75
CA HIS A 23 19.88 60.50 -9.68
C HIS A 23 20.21 60.29 -11.17
N LEU A 24 19.19 59.91 -11.96
CA LEU A 24 18.84 60.44 -13.32
C LEU A 24 19.88 60.34 -14.48
N PRO A 25 19.59 60.75 -15.75
CA PRO A 25 18.31 60.92 -16.48
C PRO A 25 18.21 60.25 -17.90
N VAL A 26 16.97 60.07 -18.36
CA VAL A 26 16.39 60.32 -19.73
C VAL A 26 17.25 60.27 -21.01
N ASN A 27 16.90 59.37 -21.94
CA ASN A 27 16.52 59.61 -23.36
C ASN A 27 16.07 58.26 -24.00
N ASN A 28 14.99 58.05 -24.77
CA ASN A 28 14.15 58.85 -25.69
C ASN A 28 14.66 58.88 -27.15
N LEU A 29 13.91 58.29 -28.08
CA LEU A 29 13.50 58.79 -29.42
C LEU A 29 13.08 57.68 -30.41
N LEU A 30 11.97 57.93 -31.14
CA LEU A 30 11.67 57.62 -32.57
C LEU A 30 11.92 56.21 -33.17
N SER A 31 11.19 55.69 -34.18
CA SER A 31 9.85 55.83 -34.78
C SER A 31 9.94 55.21 -36.20
N GLY A 32 8.96 54.45 -36.70
CA GLY A 32 9.09 53.89 -38.06
C GLY A 32 7.92 53.06 -38.58
N ARG A 33 6.77 53.69 -38.86
CA ARG A 33 5.73 53.11 -39.75
C ARG A 33 6.05 53.50 -41.20
N LEU A 34 5.84 52.58 -42.17
CA LEU A 34 4.79 52.71 -43.21
C LEU A 34 4.89 51.66 -44.35
N ARG A 35 3.69 51.30 -44.87
CA ARG A 35 3.34 50.90 -46.25
C ARG A 35 3.67 49.48 -46.78
N THR A 36 2.58 48.81 -47.15
CA THR A 36 2.37 47.80 -48.22
C THR A 36 2.11 48.53 -49.58
N PRO A 37 1.54 47.95 -50.67
CA PRO A 37 1.25 46.55 -51.07
C PRO A 37 1.62 46.18 -52.54
N SER A 38 1.48 44.90 -52.94
CA SER A 38 1.14 44.42 -54.31
C SER A 38 0.78 42.92 -54.30
N ALA A 39 0.20 42.36 -55.38
CA ALA A 39 -0.49 41.04 -55.32
C ALA A 39 -0.52 40.19 -56.62
N LEU A 40 -0.84 38.89 -56.47
CA LEU A 40 -1.36 37.91 -57.48
C LEU A 40 -0.37 37.45 -58.58
N PRO A 41 -0.63 36.36 -59.37
CA PRO A 41 -1.91 35.66 -59.66
C PRO A 41 -1.93 34.11 -59.53
N THR A 42 -2.87 33.44 -60.22
CA THR A 42 -3.41 32.08 -59.95
C THR A 42 -3.55 31.15 -61.18
N THR A 43 -3.46 29.83 -60.98
CA THR A 43 -4.06 28.73 -61.80
C THR A 43 -4.33 27.52 -60.87
N ALA A 44 -5.39 26.68 -60.92
CA ALA A 44 -6.29 26.14 -61.97
C ALA A 44 -5.62 25.01 -62.82
N LEU A 45 -6.26 23.87 -63.15
CA LEU A 45 -7.60 23.32 -62.86
C LEU A 45 -7.58 21.75 -62.93
N ALA A 46 -8.71 21.05 -62.71
CA ALA A 46 -8.78 19.60 -62.49
C ALA A 46 -9.42 18.77 -63.64
N ARG A 47 -9.36 17.42 -63.57
CA ARG A 47 -10.41 16.50 -64.09
C ARG A 47 -10.32 15.02 -63.62
N PHE A 48 -11.50 14.39 -63.50
CA PHE A 48 -11.75 12.94 -63.32
C PHE A 48 -12.11 12.26 -64.67
N PRO A 49 -12.22 10.91 -64.73
CA PRO A 49 -13.58 10.35 -64.89
C PRO A 49 -13.91 9.08 -64.07
N MET A 50 -15.20 8.74 -63.98
CA MET A 50 -15.77 7.44 -63.54
C MET A 50 -15.83 6.45 -64.75
N LYS A 51 -16.41 5.23 -64.75
CA LYS A 51 -17.37 4.45 -63.90
C LYS A 51 -17.25 2.97 -64.32
N THR A 52 -17.47 1.96 -63.47
CA THR A 52 -18.73 1.18 -63.28
C THR A 52 -18.48 0.10 -62.19
N SER A 53 -19.39 -0.60 -61.49
CA SER A 53 -20.83 -0.57 -61.17
C SER A 53 -21.31 -2.03 -61.01
N ARG A 54 -21.42 -2.55 -59.78
CA ARG A 54 -22.47 -3.50 -59.29
C ARG A 54 -22.34 -3.73 -57.77
N LEU A 55 -23.36 -4.33 -57.15
CA LEU A 55 -23.72 -4.14 -55.73
C LEU A 55 -24.41 -5.39 -55.14
N PHE A 56 -24.10 -5.82 -53.91
CA PHE A 56 -25.03 -6.51 -52.98
C PHE A 56 -24.50 -6.65 -51.52
N ILE A 57 -25.31 -6.17 -50.57
CA ILE A 57 -25.56 -6.43 -49.12
C ILE A 57 -24.56 -7.22 -48.20
N SER A 58 -24.46 -6.73 -46.94
CA SER A 58 -23.84 -7.19 -45.66
C SER A 58 -23.77 -8.71 -45.33
N LEU A 59 -22.99 -9.25 -44.36
CA LEU A 59 -22.77 -8.85 -42.93
C LEU A 59 -21.62 -9.67 -42.21
N VAL A 60 -21.09 -9.18 -41.07
CA VAL A 60 -20.27 -9.86 -40.00
C VAL A 60 -18.74 -10.11 -40.19
N ALA A 61 -17.99 -9.78 -39.11
CA ALA A 61 -16.61 -10.06 -38.63
C ALA A 61 -15.71 -11.15 -39.30
N LEU A 62 -14.36 -11.12 -39.25
CA LEU A 62 -13.49 -11.05 -38.03
C LEU A 62 -12.03 -10.58 -38.32
N PHE A 63 -11.29 -10.15 -37.29
CA PHE A 63 -9.85 -9.84 -37.34
C PHE A 63 -8.94 -11.08 -37.18
N SER A 64 -7.78 -11.07 -37.82
CA SER A 64 -6.56 -11.76 -37.36
C SER A 64 -5.31 -11.00 -37.85
N ALA A 65 -4.18 -11.13 -37.16
CA ALA A 65 -3.03 -10.23 -37.30
C ALA A 65 -1.78 -10.90 -37.91
N PHE A 66 -1.01 -10.14 -38.68
CA PHE A 66 0.37 -10.48 -39.02
C PHE A 66 1.32 -10.07 -37.89
N PRO A 67 2.09 -10.99 -37.28
CA PRO A 67 3.15 -10.61 -36.36
C PRO A 67 4.32 -9.99 -37.14
N THR A 68 4.64 -8.73 -36.87
CA THR A 68 5.87 -8.11 -37.38
C THR A 68 7.08 -8.72 -36.69
N ALA A 69 8.04 -9.23 -37.47
CA ALA A 69 9.31 -9.71 -36.93
C ALA A 69 10.07 -8.54 -36.29
N ARG A 70 10.26 -8.57 -34.97
CA ARG A 70 11.15 -7.62 -34.27
C ARG A 70 12.56 -7.86 -34.78
N ALA A 71 13.23 -6.82 -35.26
CA ALA A 71 14.60 -6.91 -35.76
C ALA A 71 15.54 -7.42 -34.66
N ALA A 72 16.56 -8.20 -35.06
CA ALA A 72 17.46 -8.86 -34.13
C ALA A 72 18.16 -7.85 -33.20
N GLN A 73 17.95 -8.03 -31.90
CA GLN A 73 18.76 -7.44 -30.85
C GLN A 73 20.19 -7.97 -31.01
N TYR A 74 21.20 -7.09 -31.00
CA TYR A 74 22.61 -7.46 -31.20
C TYR A 74 23.16 -8.14 -29.93
N ASP A 75 22.80 -9.42 -29.78
CA ASP A 75 22.89 -10.16 -28.53
C ASP A 75 24.20 -10.97 -28.47
N GLN A 76 25.12 -10.54 -27.63
CA GLN A 76 26.49 -11.08 -27.55
C GLN A 76 26.62 -12.17 -26.47
N ARG A 77 25.78 -13.22 -26.55
CA ARG A 77 25.78 -14.35 -25.60
C ARG A 77 25.42 -15.70 -26.24
N VAL A 78 25.81 -16.77 -25.55
CA VAL A 78 25.14 -18.07 -25.65
C VAL A 78 23.76 -17.93 -24.99
N THR A 79 22.68 -18.18 -25.72
CA THR A 79 21.30 -17.88 -25.27
C THR A 79 20.61 -19.05 -24.56
N SER A 80 21.03 -20.28 -24.87
CA SER A 80 20.52 -21.49 -24.24
C SER A 80 21.61 -22.55 -24.16
N LEU A 81 21.66 -23.26 -23.04
CA LEU A 81 22.55 -24.37 -22.78
C LEU A 81 21.72 -25.60 -22.40
N ALA A 82 21.94 -26.73 -23.07
CA ALA A 82 21.13 -27.93 -22.92
C ALA A 82 21.97 -29.20 -22.83
N THR A 83 21.43 -30.27 -22.23
CA THR A 83 22.04 -31.61 -22.31
C THR A 83 20.99 -32.72 -22.29
N ARG A 84 21.05 -33.62 -23.28
CA ARG A 84 20.27 -34.86 -23.36
C ARG A 84 21.14 -36.07 -23.03
N GLY A 85 20.61 -37.02 -22.28
CA GLY A 85 21.31 -38.27 -21.93
C GLY A 85 20.45 -39.18 -21.05
N GLN A 86 21.02 -40.30 -20.61
CA GLN A 86 20.33 -41.23 -19.73
C GLN A 86 20.29 -40.69 -18.28
N VAL A 87 19.10 -40.50 -17.75
CA VAL A 87 18.86 -40.21 -16.32
C VAL A 87 18.77 -41.56 -15.59
N GLY A 88 19.73 -41.84 -14.71
CA GLY A 88 19.73 -43.01 -13.84
C GLY A 88 19.13 -42.74 -12.45
N THR A 89 19.30 -43.71 -11.55
CA THR A 89 18.83 -43.66 -10.16
C THR A 89 19.99 -43.52 -9.17
N GLY A 90 19.70 -43.09 -7.93
CA GLY A 90 20.72 -42.89 -6.90
C GLY A 90 21.81 -41.91 -7.36
N ASN A 91 23.07 -42.31 -7.29
CA ASN A 91 24.21 -41.48 -7.70
C ASN A 91 24.29 -41.21 -9.22
N ASN A 92 23.50 -41.94 -10.02
CA ASN A 92 23.47 -41.89 -11.49
C ASN A 92 22.38 -40.96 -12.06
N VAL A 93 21.74 -40.15 -11.22
CA VAL A 93 20.88 -39.04 -11.67
C VAL A 93 21.68 -38.04 -12.52
N MET A 94 21.01 -37.36 -13.46
CA MET A 94 21.66 -36.37 -14.31
C MET A 94 21.85 -35.07 -13.54
N ILE A 95 23.09 -34.56 -13.51
CA ILE A 95 23.44 -33.34 -12.76
C ILE A 95 24.18 -32.36 -13.69
N THR A 96 23.76 -31.11 -13.71
CA THR A 96 24.33 -30.02 -14.52
C THR A 96 24.70 -28.82 -13.64
N GLY A 97 25.99 -28.48 -13.62
CA GLY A 97 26.47 -27.21 -13.05
C GLY A 97 26.37 -26.06 -14.06
N PHE A 98 26.03 -24.87 -13.57
CA PHE A 98 26.06 -23.61 -14.32
C PHE A 98 26.43 -22.43 -13.41
N ILE A 99 27.04 -21.39 -13.99
CA ILE A 99 27.50 -20.20 -13.26
C ILE A 99 26.73 -18.95 -13.72
N VAL A 100 26.18 -18.23 -12.74
CA VAL A 100 25.64 -16.87 -12.89
C VAL A 100 26.79 -15.91 -12.57
N THR A 101 27.32 -15.21 -13.59
CA THR A 101 28.41 -14.25 -13.42
C THR A 101 28.02 -13.01 -12.62
N ASP A 102 29.03 -12.31 -12.08
CA ASP A 102 28.89 -11.02 -11.40
C ASP A 102 28.09 -10.00 -12.21
N GLY A 103 27.26 -9.22 -11.52
CA GLY A 103 26.30 -8.30 -12.10
C GLY A 103 25.01 -8.22 -11.28
N ALA A 104 23.93 -7.73 -11.90
CA ALA A 104 22.60 -7.81 -11.32
C ALA A 104 22.06 -9.25 -11.32
N PRO A 105 21.19 -9.63 -10.35
CA PRO A 105 20.54 -10.95 -10.36
C PRO A 105 19.80 -11.22 -11.68
N LYS A 106 20.07 -12.38 -12.29
CA LYS A 106 19.59 -12.77 -13.62
C LYS A 106 18.32 -13.59 -13.53
N ARG A 107 17.37 -13.36 -14.42
CA ARG A 107 16.14 -14.16 -14.52
C ARG A 107 16.36 -15.29 -15.51
N ILE A 108 16.22 -16.53 -15.07
CA ILE A 108 16.45 -17.72 -15.88
C ILE A 108 15.21 -18.62 -15.94
N LEU A 109 15.15 -19.45 -16.99
CA LEU A 109 14.22 -20.58 -17.14
C LEU A 109 15.04 -21.87 -17.16
N ILE A 110 14.72 -22.82 -16.28
CA ILE A 110 15.30 -24.17 -16.25
C ILE A 110 14.20 -25.17 -16.57
N ARG A 111 14.49 -26.17 -17.42
CA ARG A 111 13.52 -27.19 -17.85
C ARG A 111 14.14 -28.59 -17.70
N ALA A 112 13.35 -29.55 -17.23
CA ALA A 112 13.66 -30.97 -17.27
C ALA A 112 12.58 -31.67 -18.11
N VAL A 113 12.98 -32.19 -19.27
CA VAL A 113 12.11 -32.64 -20.35
C VAL A 113 12.35 -34.13 -20.59
N GLY A 114 11.28 -34.93 -20.56
CA GLY A 114 11.32 -36.37 -20.75
C GLY A 114 10.12 -36.87 -21.55
N GLN A 115 8.90 -36.72 -21.02
CA GLN A 115 7.68 -37.21 -21.68
C GLN A 115 7.46 -36.51 -23.04
N ARG A 116 7.76 -35.20 -23.17
CA ARG A 116 7.70 -34.49 -24.47
C ARG A 116 8.60 -35.08 -25.56
N LEU A 117 9.70 -35.74 -25.18
CA LEU A 117 10.67 -36.32 -26.12
C LEU A 117 10.11 -37.56 -26.85
N SER A 118 9.07 -38.21 -26.32
CA SER A 118 8.38 -39.32 -26.99
C SER A 118 7.49 -38.86 -28.16
N GLN A 119 7.14 -37.58 -28.22
CA GLN A 119 6.19 -37.01 -29.16
C GLN A 119 6.90 -36.33 -30.33
N ALA A 120 6.21 -36.19 -31.47
CA ALA A 120 6.74 -35.46 -32.63
C ALA A 120 7.17 -34.02 -32.27
N PRO A 121 8.28 -33.49 -32.82
CA PRO A 121 9.14 -34.09 -33.84
C PRO A 121 10.24 -35.04 -33.30
N PHE A 122 10.30 -35.30 -31.99
CA PHE A 122 11.43 -36.01 -31.36
C PHE A 122 11.33 -37.53 -31.43
N GLY A 123 10.16 -38.11 -31.14
CA GLY A 123 9.85 -39.53 -31.36
C GLY A 123 10.73 -40.55 -30.62
N LEU A 124 11.35 -40.19 -29.49
CA LEU A 124 12.28 -41.06 -28.77
C LEU A 124 11.56 -42.14 -27.95
N THR A 125 12.10 -43.35 -27.97
CA THR A 125 11.70 -44.46 -27.08
C THR A 125 12.55 -44.48 -25.81
N GLY A 126 12.01 -45.03 -24.71
CA GLY A 126 12.74 -45.15 -23.43
C GLY A 126 12.97 -43.82 -22.69
N VAL A 127 12.11 -42.82 -22.91
CA VAL A 127 12.20 -41.50 -22.25
C VAL A 127 11.78 -41.56 -20.78
N LEU A 128 12.31 -40.65 -19.98
CA LEU A 128 11.88 -40.49 -18.59
C LEU A 128 10.46 -39.91 -18.54
N THR A 129 9.50 -40.67 -18.00
CA THR A 129 8.06 -40.33 -18.11
C THR A 129 7.55 -39.31 -17.09
N ASN A 130 8.28 -39.09 -16.00
CA ASN A 130 8.03 -37.98 -15.06
C ASN A 130 9.35 -37.52 -14.39
N PRO A 131 9.97 -36.42 -14.87
CA PRO A 131 11.20 -35.87 -14.32
C PRO A 131 10.96 -34.83 -13.20
N ILE A 132 11.49 -35.08 -12.00
CA ILE A 132 11.65 -34.07 -10.95
C ILE A 132 12.89 -33.22 -11.26
N LEU A 133 12.76 -31.90 -11.11
CA LEU A 133 13.83 -30.91 -11.25
C LEU A 133 14.15 -30.26 -9.90
N ARG A 134 15.42 -30.30 -9.47
CA ARG A 134 15.92 -29.63 -8.25
C ARG A 134 17.09 -28.70 -8.59
N VAL A 135 17.20 -27.57 -7.90
CA VAL A 135 18.30 -26.59 -8.08
C VAL A 135 18.94 -26.27 -6.74
N PHE A 136 20.26 -26.38 -6.66
CA PHE A 136 21.07 -26.16 -5.47
C PHE A 136 22.05 -25.00 -5.66
N ASN A 137 22.42 -24.31 -4.58
CA ASN A 137 23.46 -23.28 -4.57
C ASN A 137 24.87 -23.86 -4.29
N ASN A 138 25.88 -22.99 -4.28
CA ASN A 138 27.28 -23.32 -3.98
C ASN A 138 27.53 -23.92 -2.58
N SER A 139 26.60 -23.78 -1.63
CA SER A 139 26.64 -24.40 -0.30
C SER A 139 25.87 -25.72 -0.21
N GLY A 140 25.35 -26.23 -1.34
CA GLY A 140 24.57 -27.47 -1.41
C GLY A 140 23.13 -27.36 -0.90
N GLN A 141 22.65 -26.15 -0.60
CA GLN A 141 21.27 -25.93 -0.17
C GLN A 141 20.32 -25.97 -1.37
N LEU A 142 19.16 -26.61 -1.21
CA LEU A 142 18.07 -26.56 -2.18
C LEU A 142 17.50 -25.15 -2.26
N VAL A 143 17.46 -24.58 -3.47
CA VAL A 143 16.96 -23.24 -3.77
C VAL A 143 15.58 -23.31 -4.42
N LEU A 144 15.36 -24.30 -5.29
CA LEU A 144 14.12 -24.50 -6.04
C LEU A 144 13.89 -25.99 -6.29
N GLU A 145 12.63 -26.40 -6.35
CA GLU A 145 12.19 -27.74 -6.76
C GLU A 145 10.91 -27.63 -7.58
N ASN A 146 10.76 -28.47 -8.61
CA ASN A 146 9.48 -28.70 -9.27
C ASN A 146 9.33 -30.16 -9.74
N ASP A 147 8.10 -30.64 -9.66
CA ASP A 147 7.59 -31.91 -10.18
C ASP A 147 6.28 -31.54 -10.91
N ASN A 148 6.28 -31.64 -12.24
CA ASN A 148 5.24 -31.23 -13.20
C ASN A 148 5.04 -29.70 -13.40
N TRP A 149 5.33 -29.21 -14.62
CA TRP A 149 5.22 -27.79 -15.05
C TRP A 149 3.80 -27.23 -15.08
N ASN A 150 2.80 -28.12 -15.04
CA ASN A 150 1.37 -27.88 -15.22
C ASN A 150 0.57 -27.95 -13.91
N SER A 151 1.22 -28.15 -12.76
CA SER A 151 0.55 -28.18 -11.45
C SER A 151 -0.07 -26.83 -11.07
N SER A 152 -1.09 -26.86 -10.22
CA SER A 152 -1.85 -25.67 -9.76
C SER A 152 -0.99 -24.59 -9.12
N ASP A 153 0.13 -25.01 -8.53
CA ASP A 153 0.97 -24.19 -7.67
C ASP A 153 2.06 -23.48 -8.49
N ASN A 154 2.23 -23.89 -9.76
CA ASN A 154 3.08 -23.24 -10.75
C ASN A 154 2.33 -22.15 -11.51
N ASN A 155 2.97 -21.01 -11.73
CA ASN A 155 2.44 -19.97 -12.62
C ASN A 155 2.60 -20.38 -14.10
N GLN A 156 1.69 -21.26 -14.56
CA GLN A 156 1.71 -21.84 -15.90
C GLN A 156 1.72 -20.77 -17.01
N ALA A 157 1.03 -19.64 -16.82
CA ALA A 157 1.03 -18.53 -17.77
C ALA A 157 2.41 -17.87 -17.88
N ALA A 158 3.10 -17.64 -16.76
CA ALA A 158 4.47 -17.13 -16.77
C ALA A 158 5.47 -18.15 -17.33
N LEU A 159 5.29 -19.45 -17.05
CA LEU A 159 6.10 -20.54 -17.62
C LEU A 159 5.94 -20.64 -19.15
N ALA A 160 4.71 -20.59 -19.65
CA ALA A 160 4.44 -20.56 -21.09
C ALA A 160 5.02 -19.31 -21.76
N ALA A 161 4.84 -18.13 -21.16
CA ALA A 161 5.40 -16.88 -21.67
C ALA A 161 6.93 -16.88 -21.69
N ALA A 162 7.59 -17.38 -20.64
CA ALA A 162 9.04 -17.50 -20.59
C ALA A 162 9.58 -18.50 -21.62
N THR A 163 8.94 -19.66 -21.74
CA THR A 163 9.27 -20.71 -22.74
C THR A 163 9.20 -20.12 -24.15
N ALA A 164 8.14 -19.37 -24.46
CA ALA A 164 7.99 -18.66 -25.73
C ALA A 164 9.06 -17.56 -25.94
N SER A 165 9.35 -16.74 -24.92
CA SER A 165 10.38 -15.68 -25.02
C SER A 165 11.80 -16.22 -25.17
N ALA A 166 12.06 -17.43 -24.66
CA ALA A 166 13.33 -18.12 -24.78
C ALA A 166 13.51 -18.84 -26.13
N GLY A 167 12.50 -18.84 -27.01
CA GLY A 167 12.49 -19.63 -28.25
C GLY A 167 12.42 -21.15 -28.02
N ALA A 168 12.08 -21.58 -26.80
CA ALA A 168 12.06 -22.98 -26.40
C ALA A 168 10.81 -23.69 -26.94
N PHE A 169 10.92 -24.98 -27.28
CA PHE A 169 9.79 -25.75 -27.81
C PHE A 169 8.72 -25.95 -26.74
N SER A 170 7.44 -25.86 -27.13
CA SER A 170 6.32 -26.08 -26.21
C SER A 170 6.32 -27.50 -25.63
N PHE A 171 6.00 -27.59 -24.34
CA PHE A 171 5.71 -28.84 -23.61
C PHE A 171 4.48 -29.60 -24.16
N GLY A 172 3.72 -29.03 -25.10
CA GLY A 172 2.60 -29.71 -25.74
C GLY A 172 1.28 -29.46 -25.02
N ASN A 173 0.58 -30.53 -24.64
CA ASN A 173 -0.68 -30.43 -23.91
C ASN A 173 -0.47 -30.32 -22.39
N SER A 174 -1.51 -29.96 -21.65
CA SER A 174 -1.51 -29.87 -20.19
C SER A 174 -1.54 -31.22 -19.46
N ALA A 175 -1.31 -32.34 -20.17
CA ALA A 175 -1.22 -33.70 -19.61
C ALA A 175 0.21 -34.28 -19.74
N ASN A 176 1.20 -33.38 -19.81
CA ASN A 176 2.62 -33.70 -19.81
C ASN A 176 3.24 -33.37 -18.44
N ASN A 177 3.93 -34.35 -17.86
CA ASN A 177 4.52 -34.34 -16.52
C ASN A 177 5.96 -33.81 -16.48
N ASP A 178 6.50 -33.29 -17.58
CA ASP A 178 7.80 -32.60 -17.61
C ASP A 178 7.88 -31.46 -16.56
N SER A 179 9.07 -31.07 -16.11
CA SER A 179 9.24 -30.05 -15.06
C SER A 179 9.91 -28.76 -15.56
N ALA A 180 9.55 -27.62 -14.98
CA ALA A 180 10.11 -26.31 -15.34
C ALA A 180 10.11 -25.32 -14.17
N LEU A 181 11.10 -24.44 -14.14
CA LEU A 181 11.28 -23.42 -13.10
C LEU A 181 11.65 -22.07 -13.73
N ILE A 182 11.12 -20.98 -13.20
CA ILE A 182 11.64 -19.62 -13.44
C ILE A 182 12.09 -19.05 -12.10
N ALA A 183 13.29 -18.49 -12.06
CA ALA A 183 13.78 -17.78 -10.89
C ALA A 183 14.68 -16.61 -11.28
N THR A 184 14.82 -15.67 -10.35
CA THR A 184 15.86 -14.63 -10.41
C THR A 184 16.98 -15.04 -9.47
N LEU A 185 18.12 -15.46 -10.01
CA LEU A 185 19.28 -15.92 -9.24
C LEU A 185 20.35 -14.82 -9.14
N ALA A 186 20.96 -14.68 -7.98
CA ALA A 186 22.12 -13.82 -7.77
C ALA A 186 23.37 -14.38 -8.48
N PRO A 187 24.44 -13.59 -8.64
CA PRO A 187 25.75 -14.14 -9.01
C PRO A 187 26.19 -15.29 -8.10
N GLY A 188 26.70 -16.36 -8.68
CA GLY A 188 27.09 -17.57 -7.98
C GLY A 188 27.06 -18.85 -8.83
N THR A 189 27.59 -19.93 -8.27
CA THR A 189 27.56 -21.28 -8.86
C THR A 189 26.30 -22.01 -8.41
N TYR A 190 25.63 -22.66 -9.35
CA TYR A 190 24.40 -23.42 -9.12
C TYR A 190 24.47 -24.81 -9.79
N THR A 191 23.72 -25.74 -9.22
CA THR A 191 23.66 -27.13 -9.69
C THR A 191 22.21 -27.55 -9.87
N ALA A 192 21.80 -27.86 -11.11
CA ALA A 192 20.51 -28.46 -11.41
C ALA A 192 20.63 -29.99 -11.45
N SER A 193 19.63 -30.69 -10.93
CA SER A 193 19.56 -32.16 -10.88
C SER A 193 18.22 -32.66 -11.40
N VAL A 194 18.24 -33.72 -12.21
CA VAL A 194 17.05 -34.39 -12.77
C VAL A 194 16.99 -35.84 -12.30
N SER A 195 15.85 -36.24 -11.75
CA SER A 195 15.59 -37.59 -11.23
C SER A 195 14.16 -38.03 -11.54
N GLY A 196 13.94 -39.32 -11.80
CA GLY A 196 12.59 -39.84 -12.04
C GLY A 196 11.73 -39.98 -10.78
N VAL A 197 10.45 -39.59 -10.88
CA VAL A 197 9.45 -39.92 -9.84
C VAL A 197 9.42 -41.44 -9.61
N GLY A 198 9.38 -41.85 -8.35
CA GLY A 198 9.38 -43.27 -7.96
C GLY A 198 10.71 -44.01 -8.24
N ASN A 199 11.83 -43.30 -8.40
CA ASN A 199 13.11 -43.86 -8.85
C ASN A 199 13.04 -44.50 -10.25
N THR A 200 12.27 -43.91 -11.15
CA THR A 200 12.30 -44.25 -12.58
C THR A 200 13.57 -43.74 -13.27
N SER A 201 13.92 -44.37 -14.41
CA SER A 201 15.07 -44.00 -15.24
C SER A 201 14.65 -43.95 -16.72
N GLY A 202 15.41 -43.22 -17.54
CA GLY A 202 15.10 -43.04 -18.96
C GLY A 202 15.85 -41.87 -19.59
N ILE A 203 15.67 -41.65 -20.89
CA ILE A 203 16.25 -40.51 -21.60
C ILE A 203 15.58 -39.22 -21.13
N GLY A 204 16.38 -38.27 -20.64
CA GLY A 204 15.95 -36.93 -20.26
C GLY A 204 16.78 -35.86 -20.95
N LEU A 205 16.27 -34.63 -20.93
CA LEU A 205 16.88 -33.42 -21.45
C LEU A 205 16.74 -32.32 -20.39
N LEU A 206 17.87 -31.82 -19.87
CA LEU A 206 17.88 -30.60 -19.07
C LEU A 206 18.23 -29.40 -19.96
N GLU A 207 17.58 -28.26 -19.75
CA GLU A 207 17.85 -26.99 -20.44
C GLU A 207 17.91 -25.83 -19.46
N VAL A 208 18.81 -24.87 -19.71
CA VAL A 208 18.93 -23.58 -19.01
C VAL A 208 18.92 -22.45 -20.04
N TYR A 209 18.03 -21.48 -19.84
CA TYR A 209 17.83 -20.30 -20.69
C TYR A 209 17.96 -19.02 -19.88
N ASP A 210 18.66 -18.01 -20.42
CA ASP A 210 18.75 -16.67 -19.83
C ASP A 210 17.69 -15.73 -20.41
N LEU A 211 16.81 -15.21 -19.55
CA LEU A 211 15.70 -14.32 -19.91
C LEU A 211 16.08 -12.83 -19.77
N THR A 212 17.33 -12.52 -19.42
CA THR A 212 17.84 -11.17 -19.09
C THR A 212 19.16 -10.89 -19.79
N GLY A 213 19.10 -10.55 -21.08
CA GLY A 213 20.24 -10.45 -21.99
C GLY A 213 21.22 -9.31 -21.73
N SER A 214 21.97 -9.38 -20.64
CA SER A 214 23.08 -8.47 -20.33
C SER A 214 24.16 -9.05 -19.41
N ALA A 215 24.34 -10.39 -19.36
CA ALA A 215 25.52 -11.02 -18.75
C ALA A 215 25.68 -12.52 -19.10
N ARG A 216 26.86 -12.92 -19.61
CA ARG A 216 27.36 -14.29 -19.90
C ARG A 216 26.82 -15.45 -19.02
N LEU A 217 26.29 -16.50 -19.65
CA LEU A 217 26.31 -17.87 -19.09
C LEU A 217 27.73 -18.42 -19.29
N LEU A 218 28.45 -18.69 -18.20
CA LEU A 218 29.90 -18.94 -18.29
C LEU A 218 30.23 -20.37 -18.73
N ASN A 219 29.44 -21.34 -18.29
CA ASN A 219 29.61 -22.75 -18.63
C ASN A 219 28.31 -23.58 -18.57
N ILE A 220 28.34 -24.74 -19.22
CA ILE A 220 27.64 -25.96 -18.77
C ILE A 220 28.69 -26.97 -18.30
N SER A 221 28.36 -27.78 -17.30
CA SER A 221 29.12 -28.97 -16.93
C SER A 221 28.14 -30.07 -16.49
N THR A 222 27.90 -31.08 -17.35
CA THR A 222 26.85 -32.08 -17.16
C THR A 222 27.41 -33.49 -16.98
N ARG A 223 27.15 -34.11 -15.82
CA ARG A 223 27.48 -35.52 -15.54
C ARG A 223 26.28 -36.40 -15.86
N ALA A 224 26.48 -37.42 -16.69
CA ALA A 224 25.45 -38.40 -17.07
C ALA A 224 26.05 -39.76 -17.43
N LEU A 225 25.19 -40.78 -17.53
CA LEU A 225 25.56 -42.09 -18.05
C LEU A 225 25.52 -42.10 -19.59
N VAL A 226 26.62 -42.53 -20.21
CA VAL A 226 26.73 -42.78 -21.66
C VAL A 226 26.41 -44.25 -21.93
N SER A 227 25.64 -44.53 -22.97
CA SER A 227 25.30 -45.89 -23.41
C SER A 227 25.10 -45.96 -24.94
N PRO A 228 25.21 -47.16 -25.56
CA PRO A 228 25.10 -47.30 -27.01
C PRO A 228 23.76 -46.83 -27.61
N GLY A 229 23.76 -46.52 -28.90
CA GLY A 229 22.56 -46.09 -29.63
C GLY A 229 22.02 -44.75 -29.13
N ASN A 230 20.77 -44.71 -28.70
CA ASN A 230 20.11 -43.47 -28.26
C ASN A 230 20.63 -42.91 -26.92
N GLY A 231 21.44 -43.68 -26.18
CA GLY A 231 21.98 -43.34 -24.85
C GLY A 231 23.25 -42.49 -24.84
N ILE A 232 23.69 -41.96 -26.00
CA ILE A 232 24.84 -41.05 -26.07
C ILE A 232 24.55 -39.70 -25.39
N LEU A 233 25.60 -39.05 -24.88
CA LEU A 233 25.49 -37.77 -24.18
C LEU A 233 25.58 -36.64 -25.20
N ILE A 234 24.53 -35.80 -25.28
CA ILE A 234 24.45 -34.72 -26.26
C ILE A 234 24.26 -33.38 -25.57
N ALA A 235 25.26 -32.50 -25.62
CA ALA A 235 25.12 -31.10 -25.19
C ALA A 235 24.66 -30.21 -26.36
N GLY A 236 23.81 -29.23 -26.08
CA GLY A 236 23.27 -28.27 -27.06
C GLY A 236 23.70 -26.85 -26.73
N VAL A 237 24.13 -26.10 -27.75
CA VAL A 237 24.61 -24.71 -27.63
C VAL A 237 24.00 -23.86 -28.74
N ASN A 238 23.38 -22.73 -28.39
CA ASN A 238 22.89 -21.75 -29.36
C ASN A 238 23.63 -20.41 -29.20
N ILE A 239 24.20 -19.90 -30.30
CA ILE A 239 24.91 -18.62 -30.38
C ILE A 239 24.02 -17.62 -31.12
N ALA A 240 23.74 -16.47 -30.50
CA ALA A 240 22.77 -15.50 -31.01
C ALA A 240 23.20 -14.79 -32.32
N PRO A 241 22.24 -14.43 -33.19
CA PRO A 241 22.50 -13.60 -34.38
C PRO A 241 23.13 -12.26 -34.02
N GLY A 242 24.18 -11.88 -34.76
CA GLY A 242 24.81 -10.55 -34.66
C GLY A 242 26.01 -10.46 -33.71
N GLY A 243 26.33 -11.50 -32.94
CA GLY A 243 27.42 -11.46 -31.95
C GLY A 243 28.85 -11.63 -32.48
N GLY A 244 29.04 -12.04 -33.74
CA GLY A 244 30.31 -12.56 -34.25
C GLY A 244 30.52 -14.04 -33.89
N SER A 245 31.66 -14.63 -34.27
CA SER A 245 32.02 -15.98 -33.81
C SER A 245 32.40 -15.99 -32.33
N ARG A 246 32.05 -17.07 -31.63
CA ARG A 246 32.39 -17.31 -30.23
C ARG A 246 33.45 -18.37 -30.09
N ARG A 247 34.51 -18.08 -29.32
CA ARG A 247 35.54 -19.05 -29.01
C ARG A 247 35.08 -19.89 -27.83
N LEU A 248 34.71 -21.14 -28.10
CA LEU A 248 34.30 -22.09 -27.08
C LEU A 248 35.44 -23.04 -26.73
N MET A 249 35.48 -23.47 -25.47
CA MET A 249 36.19 -24.66 -25.03
C MET A 249 35.17 -25.76 -24.76
N VAL A 250 35.33 -26.90 -25.42
CA VAL A 250 34.48 -28.09 -25.25
C VAL A 250 35.36 -29.23 -24.77
N ARG A 251 34.91 -29.98 -23.76
CA ARG A 251 35.63 -31.15 -23.24
C ARG A 251 34.70 -32.23 -22.69
N VAL A 252 35.15 -33.47 -22.75
CA VAL A 252 34.47 -34.65 -22.21
C VAL A 252 35.44 -35.43 -21.34
N ALA A 253 35.21 -35.42 -20.03
CA ALA A 253 36.00 -36.18 -19.08
C ALA A 253 35.41 -37.58 -18.87
N GLY A 254 36.30 -38.56 -18.84
CA GLY A 254 36.05 -39.96 -18.54
C GLY A 254 37.15 -40.46 -17.59
N PRO A 255 38.35 -40.84 -18.07
CA PRO A 255 39.48 -41.27 -17.23
C PRO A 255 39.83 -40.31 -16.09
N SER A 256 39.83 -39.00 -16.32
CA SER A 256 40.16 -38.01 -15.30
C SER A 256 39.12 -37.91 -14.17
N LEU A 257 37.91 -38.48 -14.31
CA LEU A 257 36.93 -38.58 -13.23
C LEU A 257 37.38 -39.52 -12.09
N ASN A 258 38.31 -40.45 -12.36
CA ASN A 258 38.94 -41.28 -11.34
C ASN A 258 39.68 -40.44 -10.28
N GLY A 259 40.35 -39.37 -10.72
CA GLY A 259 41.04 -38.42 -9.83
C GLY A 259 40.09 -37.58 -8.97
N LEU A 260 38.79 -37.59 -9.29
CA LEU A 260 37.71 -36.96 -8.52
C LEU A 260 36.90 -37.98 -7.69
N GLY A 261 37.38 -39.23 -7.59
CA GLY A 261 36.77 -40.27 -6.76
C GLY A 261 35.61 -41.05 -7.40
N PHE A 262 35.33 -40.87 -8.69
CA PHE A 262 34.28 -41.62 -9.39
C PHE A 262 34.80 -42.94 -9.94
N THR A 263 34.01 -44.01 -9.79
CA THR A 263 34.21 -45.32 -10.42
C THR A 263 33.14 -45.56 -11.50
N GLY A 264 33.42 -46.46 -12.46
CA GLY A 264 32.49 -46.71 -13.58
C GLY A 264 32.41 -45.57 -14.60
N PHE A 265 33.46 -44.74 -14.69
CA PHE A 265 33.59 -43.72 -15.73
C PHE A 265 33.76 -44.34 -17.12
N LEU A 266 33.44 -43.57 -18.16
CA LEU A 266 33.68 -43.94 -19.55
C LEU A 266 35.19 -43.97 -19.80
N SER A 267 35.73 -45.13 -20.19
CA SER A 267 37.19 -45.34 -20.30
C SER A 267 37.86 -44.61 -21.46
N ASP A 268 37.08 -44.23 -22.48
CA ASP A 268 37.59 -43.73 -23.76
C ASP A 268 36.56 -42.80 -24.43
N PRO A 269 36.39 -41.55 -23.94
CA PRO A 269 35.41 -40.59 -24.43
C PRO A 269 35.85 -39.88 -25.73
N VAL A 270 35.08 -40.07 -26.80
CA VAL A 270 35.21 -39.32 -28.07
C VAL A 270 34.00 -38.41 -28.28
N PHE A 271 34.18 -37.25 -28.91
CA PHE A 271 33.06 -36.39 -29.31
C PHE A 271 33.21 -35.74 -30.69
N SER A 272 32.07 -35.31 -31.25
CA SER A 272 32.01 -34.45 -32.44
C SER A 272 30.98 -33.33 -32.28
N ILE A 273 31.22 -32.18 -32.90
CA ILE A 273 30.32 -31.01 -32.89
C ILE A 273 29.66 -30.90 -34.26
N LEU A 274 28.32 -31.00 -34.27
CA LEU A 274 27.49 -30.89 -35.46
C LEU A 274 26.76 -29.54 -35.46
N ASN A 275 26.63 -28.92 -36.64
CA ASN A 275 25.82 -27.73 -36.82
C ASN A 275 24.32 -28.05 -36.94
N SER A 276 23.47 -27.02 -37.02
CA SER A 276 22.01 -27.13 -37.17
C SER A 276 21.54 -27.85 -38.44
N SER A 277 22.41 -28.15 -39.40
CA SER A 277 22.13 -28.99 -40.57
C SER A 277 22.56 -30.45 -40.39
N GLY A 278 22.97 -30.86 -39.19
CA GLY A 278 23.44 -32.22 -38.89
C GLY A 278 24.81 -32.55 -39.46
N ARG A 279 25.59 -31.55 -39.91
CA ARG A 279 26.94 -31.76 -40.46
C ARG A 279 28.00 -31.49 -39.39
N ILE A 280 28.96 -32.41 -39.25
CA ILE A 280 30.15 -32.22 -38.39
C ILE A 280 30.90 -30.96 -38.84
N VAL A 281 31.24 -30.11 -37.88
CA VAL A 281 32.08 -28.92 -38.07
C VAL A 281 33.54 -29.35 -38.15
N ALA A 282 34.27 -28.90 -39.17
CA ALA A 282 35.65 -29.33 -39.40
C ALA A 282 36.57 -28.85 -38.26
N GLY A 283 37.43 -29.74 -37.76
CA GLY A 283 38.31 -29.45 -36.60
C GLY A 283 37.59 -29.31 -35.26
N ALA A 284 36.31 -29.71 -35.17
CA ALA A 284 35.48 -29.55 -33.98
C ALA A 284 35.00 -30.91 -33.45
N GLY A 285 35.94 -31.75 -33.06
CA GLY A 285 35.71 -33.09 -32.51
C GLY A 285 37.05 -33.71 -32.15
N ASN A 286 37.11 -34.51 -31.09
CA ASN A 286 38.37 -34.95 -30.51
C ASN A 286 38.26 -36.35 -29.87
N ASP A 287 39.35 -37.10 -29.97
CA ASP A 287 39.59 -38.42 -29.39
C ASP A 287 41.02 -38.38 -28.79
N ASN A 288 41.15 -38.39 -27.45
CA ASN A 288 42.37 -38.06 -26.67
C ASN A 288 42.82 -36.58 -26.80
N TRP A 289 42.79 -35.81 -25.70
CA TRP A 289 42.92 -34.33 -25.67
C TRP A 289 44.30 -33.74 -25.98
N ASP A 290 45.36 -34.55 -25.94
CA ASP A 290 46.74 -34.14 -26.16
C ASP A 290 47.33 -34.61 -27.51
N SER A 291 46.52 -35.30 -28.32
CA SER A 291 46.89 -35.85 -29.63
C SER A 291 47.25 -34.79 -30.70
N ASP A 292 46.59 -33.63 -30.66
CA ASP A 292 46.80 -32.49 -31.59
C ASP A 292 48.11 -31.70 -31.36
N GLY A 293 48.99 -32.18 -30.48
CA GLY A 293 50.34 -31.66 -30.30
C GLY A 293 50.48 -30.49 -29.32
N ALA A 294 51.70 -30.34 -28.80
CA ALA A 294 52.00 -29.59 -27.57
C ALA A 294 51.50 -28.14 -27.52
N ALA A 295 51.39 -27.44 -28.65
CA ALA A 295 50.86 -26.08 -28.70
C ALA A 295 49.34 -26.04 -28.40
N ASN A 296 48.57 -27.02 -28.90
CA ASN A 296 47.15 -27.15 -28.59
C ASN A 296 46.96 -27.61 -27.14
N THR A 297 47.75 -28.60 -26.69
CA THR A 297 47.76 -29.09 -25.30
C THR A 297 48.02 -27.95 -24.30
N ALA A 298 48.96 -27.04 -24.60
CA ALA A 298 49.26 -25.87 -23.78
C ALA A 298 48.11 -24.84 -23.79
N ALA A 299 47.50 -24.58 -24.95
CA ALA A 299 46.36 -23.67 -25.07
C ALA A 299 45.12 -24.19 -24.31
N LEU A 300 44.83 -25.49 -24.40
CA LEU A 300 43.79 -26.17 -23.62
C LEU A 300 44.08 -26.10 -22.11
N SER A 301 45.32 -26.38 -21.70
CA SER A 301 45.74 -26.31 -20.29
C SER A 301 45.58 -24.90 -19.70
N ALA A 302 45.93 -23.87 -20.47
CA ALA A 302 45.74 -22.48 -20.07
C ALA A 302 44.25 -22.12 -19.98
N ALA A 303 43.42 -22.57 -20.93
CA ALA A 303 41.98 -22.34 -20.92
C ALA A 303 41.27 -23.08 -19.77
N PHE A 304 41.72 -24.29 -19.39
CA PHE A 304 41.25 -24.99 -18.20
C PHE A 304 41.50 -24.14 -16.94
N ALA A 305 42.75 -23.72 -16.72
CA ALA A 305 43.15 -22.94 -15.55
C ALA A 305 42.41 -21.58 -15.46
N GLN A 306 42.27 -20.86 -16.57
CA GLN A 306 41.58 -19.56 -16.61
C GLN A 306 40.08 -19.62 -16.32
N ASN A 307 39.44 -20.79 -16.48
CA ASN A 307 37.98 -20.95 -16.29
C ASN A 307 37.64 -21.94 -15.15
N GLY A 308 38.62 -22.29 -14.31
CA GLY A 308 38.44 -23.15 -13.13
C GLY A 308 38.14 -24.62 -13.44
N ALA A 309 38.41 -25.09 -14.66
CA ALA A 309 38.26 -26.50 -15.02
C ALA A 309 39.45 -27.32 -14.48
N PHE A 310 39.19 -28.52 -13.96
CA PHE A 310 40.25 -29.40 -13.46
C PHE A 310 41.15 -29.89 -14.61
N PRO A 311 42.48 -30.01 -14.40
CA PRO A 311 43.39 -30.44 -15.46
C PRO A 311 43.14 -31.91 -15.84
N PHE A 312 43.37 -32.24 -17.12
CA PHE A 312 43.55 -33.61 -17.56
C PHE A 312 45.04 -33.98 -17.49
N ALA A 313 45.35 -35.26 -17.26
CA ALA A 313 46.73 -35.74 -17.25
C ALA A 313 47.23 -36.02 -18.69
N PRO A 314 48.52 -35.80 -19.00
CA PRO A 314 49.11 -36.26 -20.25
C PRO A 314 48.94 -37.78 -20.43
N GLY A 315 48.54 -38.21 -21.63
CA GLY A 315 48.20 -39.60 -21.94
C GLY A 315 46.86 -40.10 -21.40
N ALA A 316 46.05 -39.25 -20.76
CA ALA A 316 44.68 -39.61 -20.37
C ALA A 316 43.72 -39.49 -21.58
N ARG A 317 42.84 -40.47 -21.77
CA ARG A 317 41.94 -40.54 -22.94
C ARG A 317 40.73 -39.60 -22.87
N ASP A 318 40.68 -38.69 -21.90
CA ASP A 318 39.74 -37.57 -21.91
C ASP A 318 39.89 -36.76 -23.22
N SER A 319 38.85 -36.12 -23.71
CA SER A 319 38.86 -35.38 -24.98
C SER A 319 38.51 -33.90 -24.81
N ALA A 320 39.16 -33.02 -25.58
CA ALA A 320 38.89 -31.58 -25.52
C ALA A 320 39.24 -30.86 -26.84
N VAL A 321 38.61 -29.71 -27.11
CA VAL A 321 38.94 -28.83 -28.25
C VAL A 321 38.66 -27.35 -27.92
N LEU A 322 39.44 -26.45 -28.52
CA LEU A 322 39.12 -25.02 -28.61
C LEU A 322 38.58 -24.72 -30.03
N VAL A 323 37.36 -24.20 -30.14
CA VAL A 323 36.68 -24.02 -31.43
C VAL A 323 36.00 -22.66 -31.53
N ASP A 324 36.15 -21.99 -32.67
CA ASP A 324 35.46 -20.73 -32.98
C ASP A 324 34.18 -21.01 -33.80
N LEU A 325 33.02 -20.82 -33.17
CA LEU A 325 31.72 -21.10 -33.77
C LEU A 325 30.97 -19.81 -34.14
N PRO A 326 30.53 -19.61 -35.40
CA PRO A 326 29.70 -18.48 -35.79
C PRO A 326 28.27 -18.56 -35.19
N PRO A 327 27.44 -17.51 -35.33
CA PRO A 327 26.04 -17.54 -34.93
C PRO A 327 25.26 -18.71 -35.55
N GLY A 328 24.57 -19.48 -34.71
CA GLY A 328 23.95 -20.75 -35.11
C GLY A 328 23.66 -21.66 -33.91
N GLY A 329 22.97 -22.76 -34.19
CA GLY A 329 22.74 -23.84 -33.23
C GLY A 329 23.68 -25.02 -33.48
N TYR A 330 24.18 -25.60 -32.40
CA TYR A 330 25.18 -26.67 -32.40
C TYR A 330 24.81 -27.78 -31.42
N THR A 331 25.16 -29.03 -31.77
CA THR A 331 25.04 -30.18 -30.88
C THR A 331 26.38 -30.90 -30.79
N ILE A 332 26.80 -31.20 -29.57
CA ILE A 332 28.05 -31.86 -29.23
C ILE A 332 27.68 -33.29 -28.83
N GLN A 333 28.02 -34.26 -29.66
CA GLN A 333 27.67 -35.67 -29.45
C GLN A 333 28.88 -36.42 -28.90
N ALA A 334 28.77 -36.94 -27.68
CA ALA A 334 29.83 -37.64 -26.96
C ALA A 334 29.45 -39.11 -26.70
N SER A 335 30.39 -40.01 -27.00
CA SER A 335 30.22 -41.47 -26.94
C SER A 335 31.52 -42.17 -26.51
N GLY A 336 31.44 -43.45 -26.19
CA GLY A 336 32.62 -44.29 -25.98
C GLY A 336 33.20 -44.79 -27.29
N VAL A 337 34.53 -44.76 -27.42
CA VAL A 337 35.24 -45.46 -28.50
C VAL A 337 34.83 -46.94 -28.51
N GLY A 338 34.59 -47.50 -29.69
CA GLY A 338 34.09 -48.86 -29.87
C GLY A 338 32.64 -49.11 -29.41
N GLY A 339 31.89 -48.07 -29.02
CA GLY A 339 30.55 -48.23 -28.45
C GLY A 339 30.56 -48.65 -26.98
N THR A 340 31.59 -48.27 -26.23
CA THR A 340 31.67 -48.46 -24.78
C THR A 340 30.69 -47.52 -24.02
N GLY A 341 30.33 -47.90 -22.79
CA GLY A 341 29.43 -47.15 -21.91
C GLY A 341 30.05 -46.92 -20.53
N GLY A 342 29.59 -45.89 -19.83
CA GLY A 342 30.14 -45.44 -18.55
C GLY A 342 29.74 -44.00 -18.22
N VAL A 343 30.07 -43.51 -17.04
CA VAL A 343 29.79 -42.12 -16.63
C VAL A 343 30.76 -41.15 -17.32
N ALA A 344 30.25 -40.10 -17.95
CA ALA A 344 31.05 -39.02 -18.52
C ALA A 344 30.59 -37.66 -18.01
N LEU A 345 31.48 -36.67 -18.09
CA LEU A 345 31.22 -35.26 -17.78
C LEU A 345 31.49 -34.43 -19.03
N ILE A 346 30.44 -33.87 -19.65
CA ILE A 346 30.57 -32.96 -20.79
C ILE A 346 30.55 -31.50 -20.31
N GLU A 347 31.53 -30.71 -20.73
CA GLU A 347 31.68 -29.32 -20.30
C GLU A 347 31.86 -28.40 -21.51
N VAL A 348 31.23 -27.22 -21.45
CA VAL A 348 31.28 -26.19 -22.50
C VAL A 348 31.48 -24.83 -21.84
N TYR A 349 32.46 -24.05 -22.27
CA TYR A 349 32.76 -22.71 -21.78
C TYR A 349 32.85 -21.72 -22.94
N ASP A 350 32.21 -20.55 -22.86
CA ASP A 350 32.42 -19.44 -23.80
C ASP A 350 33.57 -18.56 -23.30
N LEU A 351 34.65 -18.43 -24.09
CA LEU A 351 35.87 -17.70 -23.74
C LEU A 351 35.88 -16.25 -24.27
N THR A 352 34.79 -15.79 -24.87
CA THR A 352 34.74 -14.51 -25.59
C THR A 352 34.48 -13.32 -24.64
N SER A 353 35.16 -12.19 -24.86
CA SER A 353 35.04 -10.99 -24.02
C SER A 353 34.07 -9.95 -24.61
N GLU A 354 33.34 -9.22 -23.74
CA GLU A 354 32.35 -8.21 -24.13
C GLU A 354 32.96 -6.79 -24.18
N VAL A 355 32.48 -5.95 -25.11
CA VAL A 355 33.14 -4.65 -25.45
C VAL A 355 32.22 -3.42 -25.31
N LEU A 356 30.90 -3.61 -25.26
CA LEU A 356 29.89 -2.54 -25.34
C LEU A 356 29.32 -2.12 -23.97
N SER A 357 28.77 -0.90 -23.89
CA SER A 357 27.99 -0.42 -22.73
C SER A 357 26.51 -0.81 -22.85
N THR A 358 25.78 -0.87 -21.73
CA THR A 358 24.31 -0.93 -21.69
C THR A 358 23.72 0.37 -21.13
N VAL A 359 22.51 0.73 -21.57
CA VAL A 359 21.84 2.00 -21.20
C VAL A 359 20.39 1.76 -20.77
N SER A 360 19.95 2.46 -19.70
CA SER A 360 18.56 2.51 -19.22
C SER A 360 18.06 3.95 -19.12
N VAL A 361 16.75 4.15 -18.94
CA VAL A 361 16.15 5.47 -18.74
C VAL A 361 15.17 5.51 -17.56
N ALA A 362 15.12 6.65 -16.87
CA ALA A 362 14.15 6.97 -15.85
C ALA A 362 13.65 8.42 -16.02
N ALA A 363 12.42 8.71 -15.58
CA ALA A 363 11.92 10.08 -15.50
C ALA A 363 12.31 10.71 -14.17
N SER A 364 12.98 11.86 -14.21
CA SER A 364 13.50 12.59 -13.04
C SER A 364 12.69 13.85 -12.70
N VAL A 365 11.99 14.44 -13.68
CA VAL A 365 10.93 15.43 -13.46
C VAL A 365 9.68 14.91 -14.17
N VAL A 366 8.77 14.32 -13.39
CA VAL A 366 7.68 13.44 -13.90
C VAL A 366 6.41 14.17 -14.36
N SER A 367 6.22 15.44 -13.98
CA SER A 367 5.01 16.19 -14.29
C SER A 367 5.29 17.70 -14.36
N VAL A 368 4.76 18.41 -15.36
CA VAL A 368 5.00 19.85 -15.57
C VAL A 368 3.75 20.61 -16.07
N ASP A 369 3.62 21.86 -15.63
CA ASP A 369 2.60 22.79 -16.13
C ASP A 369 2.98 23.25 -17.54
N SER A 370 2.07 23.09 -18.50
CA SER A 370 2.20 23.60 -19.88
C SER A 370 2.43 25.11 -19.96
N ARG A 371 2.17 25.85 -18.88
CA ARG A 371 2.32 27.30 -18.73
C ARG A 371 3.58 27.70 -17.94
N GLY A 372 4.30 26.73 -17.37
CA GLY A 372 5.54 26.95 -16.63
C GLY A 372 6.78 26.99 -17.51
N THR A 373 7.92 27.42 -16.95
CA THR A 373 9.24 27.37 -17.61
C THR A 373 10.06 26.13 -17.23
N THR A 374 9.68 25.41 -16.18
CA THR A 374 10.36 24.20 -15.71
C THR A 374 10.13 23.04 -16.70
N PRO A 375 11.18 22.46 -17.30
CA PRO A 375 11.04 21.36 -18.24
C PRO A 375 10.85 20.01 -17.55
N ALA A 376 10.21 19.06 -18.23
CA ALA A 376 10.25 17.66 -17.83
C ALA A 376 11.61 17.05 -18.21
N VAL A 377 12.12 16.10 -17.42
CA VAL A 377 13.49 15.59 -17.56
C VAL A 377 13.51 14.08 -17.42
N PHE A 378 14.16 13.42 -18.38
CA PHE A 378 14.59 12.04 -18.29
C PHE A 378 16.10 11.98 -18.00
N THR A 379 16.50 11.07 -17.12
CA THR A 379 17.90 10.70 -16.91
C THR A 379 18.15 9.31 -17.47
N LEU A 380 19.13 9.21 -18.37
CA LEU A 380 19.62 7.96 -18.92
C LEU A 380 20.86 7.54 -18.12
N ASN A 381 20.95 6.26 -17.76
CA ASN A 381 22.08 5.71 -16.99
C ASN A 381 22.83 4.68 -17.84
N ARG A 382 24.16 4.66 -17.75
CA ARG A 382 25.05 3.80 -18.54
C ARG A 382 25.92 2.91 -17.64
N VAL A 383 26.00 1.63 -17.99
CA VAL A 383 26.77 0.59 -17.28
C VAL A 383 27.67 -0.15 -18.29
N GLY A 384 28.75 -0.78 -17.81
CA GLY A 384 29.74 -1.45 -18.67
C GLY A 384 30.87 -0.51 -19.09
N ASN A 385 31.30 -0.60 -20.36
CA ASN A 385 32.42 0.21 -20.86
C ASN A 385 32.09 1.72 -20.85
N LEU A 386 32.79 2.50 -20.01
CA LEU A 386 32.63 3.97 -19.92
C LEU A 386 33.70 4.76 -20.67
N ALA A 387 34.78 4.12 -21.15
CA ALA A 387 35.98 4.81 -21.65
C ALA A 387 35.72 5.67 -22.89
N SER A 388 34.84 5.21 -23.79
CA SER A 388 34.42 5.95 -24.98
C SER A 388 33.14 6.76 -24.73
N ALA A 389 32.98 7.87 -25.46
CA ALA A 389 31.69 8.56 -25.58
C ALA A 389 30.71 7.74 -26.44
N ILE A 390 29.41 7.83 -26.17
CA ILE A 390 28.35 7.19 -26.99
C ILE A 390 27.16 8.13 -27.22
N ASN A 391 26.50 7.98 -28.38
CA ASN A 391 25.30 8.72 -28.75
C ASN A 391 24.10 7.76 -28.77
N VAL A 392 23.19 7.93 -27.81
CA VAL A 392 22.03 7.06 -27.58
C VAL A 392 20.79 7.67 -28.24
N ALA A 393 20.25 6.97 -29.24
CA ALA A 393 19.02 7.36 -29.91
C ALA A 393 17.77 6.96 -29.10
N TYR A 394 16.71 7.75 -29.19
CA TYR A 394 15.43 7.51 -28.54
C TYR A 394 14.25 8.01 -29.39
N THR A 395 13.08 7.41 -29.23
CA THR A 395 11.80 7.97 -29.70
C THR A 395 11.03 8.60 -28.53
N ILE A 396 10.03 9.42 -28.85
CA ILE A 396 9.02 9.84 -27.88
C ILE A 396 7.63 9.58 -28.46
N GLY A 397 6.81 8.84 -27.72
CA GLY A 397 5.39 8.59 -28.01
C GLY A 397 4.50 9.07 -26.87
N GLY A 398 3.26 8.58 -26.82
CA GLY A 398 2.25 8.96 -25.83
C GLY A 398 1.18 9.89 -26.41
N THR A 399 0.45 10.60 -25.53
CA THR A 399 -0.62 11.53 -25.94
C THR A 399 -0.17 12.99 -26.04
N ALA A 400 1.04 13.32 -25.61
CA ALA A 400 1.64 14.65 -25.75
C ALA A 400 2.33 14.80 -27.12
N GLN A 401 2.02 15.88 -27.84
CA GLN A 401 2.49 16.11 -29.20
C GLN A 401 3.70 17.05 -29.24
N SER A 402 4.79 16.58 -29.87
CA SER A 402 5.99 17.39 -30.16
C SER A 402 5.64 18.61 -31.01
N GLY A 403 6.15 19.78 -30.62
CA GLY A 403 5.82 21.07 -31.23
C GLY A 403 4.55 21.74 -30.67
N VAL A 404 3.65 20.97 -30.04
CA VAL A 404 2.34 21.44 -29.54
C VAL A 404 2.35 21.53 -28.01
N ASP A 405 2.55 20.42 -27.32
CA ASP A 405 2.57 20.35 -25.84
C ASP A 405 3.99 20.55 -25.26
N TYR A 406 5.03 20.28 -26.06
CA TYR A 406 6.44 20.52 -25.71
C TYR A 406 7.30 20.91 -26.93
N ALA A 407 8.47 21.51 -26.68
CA ALA A 407 9.43 21.87 -27.72
C ALA A 407 10.07 20.63 -28.38
N PRO A 408 10.23 20.60 -29.72
CA PRO A 408 10.85 19.47 -30.41
C PRO A 408 12.28 19.18 -29.91
N VAL A 409 12.62 17.89 -29.86
CA VAL A 409 13.93 17.40 -29.40
C VAL A 409 14.67 16.61 -30.48
N SER A 410 15.97 16.39 -30.26
CA SER A 410 16.91 15.76 -31.20
C SER A 410 16.65 14.28 -31.52
N GLY A 411 15.99 13.54 -30.63
CA GLY A 411 15.93 12.08 -30.69
C GLY A 411 17.27 11.37 -30.37
N VAL A 412 18.29 12.12 -29.90
CA VAL A 412 19.61 11.59 -29.52
C VAL A 412 20.14 12.28 -28.26
N ALA A 413 20.67 11.49 -27.32
CA ALA A 413 21.31 11.93 -26.08
C ALA A 413 22.77 11.44 -26.04
N SER A 414 23.70 12.30 -25.62
CA SER A 414 25.14 12.00 -25.66
C SER A 414 25.72 11.75 -24.27
N PHE A 415 26.43 10.63 -24.10
CA PHE A 415 27.30 10.36 -22.96
C PHE A 415 28.74 10.71 -23.33
N ALA A 416 29.39 11.55 -22.54
CA ALA A 416 30.83 11.81 -22.66
C ALA A 416 31.67 10.58 -22.25
N ALA A 417 32.96 10.57 -22.62
CA ALA A 417 33.92 9.63 -22.05
C ALA A 417 33.92 9.74 -20.51
N GLY A 418 33.92 8.60 -19.82
CA GLY A 418 33.81 8.51 -18.36
C GLY A 418 32.40 8.74 -17.78
N ALA A 419 31.45 9.33 -18.52
CA ALA A 419 30.12 9.66 -17.98
C ALA A 419 29.22 8.43 -17.83
N SER A 420 28.66 8.23 -16.63
CA SER A 420 27.66 7.21 -16.32
C SER A 420 26.22 7.69 -16.49
N THR A 421 25.98 8.99 -16.70
CA THR A 421 24.64 9.58 -16.90
C THR A 421 24.59 10.57 -18.07
N ALA A 422 23.39 10.74 -18.64
CA ALA A 422 23.04 11.77 -19.61
C ALA A 422 21.56 12.16 -19.42
N THR A 423 21.12 13.32 -19.91
CA THR A 423 19.72 13.79 -19.74
C THR A 423 19.04 14.15 -21.05
N VAL A 424 17.71 14.02 -21.07
CA VAL A 424 16.82 14.49 -22.14
C VAL A 424 15.75 15.37 -21.52
N THR A 425 15.55 16.55 -22.10
CA THR A 425 14.78 17.65 -21.51
C THR A 425 13.65 18.07 -22.43
N LEU A 426 12.41 18.02 -21.95
CA LEU A 426 11.22 18.47 -22.68
C LEU A 426 10.71 19.80 -22.11
N THR A 427 10.99 20.90 -22.78
CA THR A 427 10.46 22.22 -22.40
C THR A 427 8.97 22.30 -22.77
N PRO A 428 8.05 22.56 -21.82
CA PRO A 428 6.61 22.66 -22.10
C PRO A 428 6.27 23.79 -23.09
N ARG A 429 5.07 23.70 -23.68
CA ARG A 429 4.45 24.73 -24.50
C ARG A 429 3.00 24.96 -24.07
N VAL A 430 2.56 26.22 -24.09
CA VAL A 430 1.20 26.62 -23.71
C VAL A 430 0.20 26.10 -24.74
N ASN A 431 -0.67 25.17 -24.32
CA ASN A 431 -1.74 24.60 -25.14
C ASN A 431 -3.12 24.79 -24.48
N SER A 432 -3.66 26.01 -24.56
CA SER A 432 -4.91 26.38 -23.88
C SER A 432 -6.19 25.75 -24.45
N GLY A 433 -6.11 25.03 -25.58
CA GLY A 433 -7.20 24.21 -26.10
C GLY A 433 -7.28 22.80 -25.48
N ASN A 434 -6.37 22.45 -24.56
CA ASN A 434 -6.12 21.07 -24.15
C ASN A 434 -6.18 20.92 -22.62
N LEU A 435 -7.40 20.82 -22.07
CA LEU A 435 -7.62 20.75 -20.62
C LEU A 435 -7.18 19.43 -19.95
N ASN A 436 -6.96 18.37 -20.74
CA ASN A 436 -6.62 17.04 -20.26
C ASN A 436 -5.10 16.83 -20.13
N ASN A 437 -4.68 16.10 -19.10
CA ASN A 437 -3.28 15.68 -18.96
C ASN A 437 -2.80 14.87 -20.18
N ARG A 438 -1.61 15.19 -20.68
CA ARG A 438 -0.95 14.49 -21.81
C ARG A 438 0.35 13.84 -21.37
N THR A 439 0.62 12.62 -21.83
CA THR A 439 1.85 11.88 -21.50
C THR A 439 2.84 11.88 -22.64
N ALA A 440 4.12 12.10 -22.34
CA ALA A 440 5.22 11.82 -23.24
C ALA A 440 6.02 10.62 -22.69
N THR A 441 6.14 9.56 -23.48
CA THR A 441 6.90 8.35 -23.14
C THR A 441 8.14 8.30 -24.01
N LEU A 442 9.32 8.44 -23.40
CA LEU A 442 10.61 8.26 -24.08
C LEU A 442 10.94 6.76 -24.10
N THR A 443 11.28 6.22 -25.28
CA THR A 443 11.72 4.84 -25.47
C THR A 443 13.10 4.82 -26.13
N LEU A 444 14.04 4.07 -25.55
CA LEU A 444 15.41 3.93 -26.06
C LEU A 444 15.45 3.08 -27.34
N ILE A 445 16.30 3.45 -28.29
CA ILE A 445 16.56 2.69 -29.52
C ILE A 445 17.92 2.00 -29.37
N ALA A 446 17.98 0.68 -29.55
CA ALA A 446 19.24 -0.08 -29.53
C ALA A 446 20.13 0.22 -30.75
N ASN A 447 21.45 0.10 -30.58
CA ASN A 447 22.44 0.42 -31.62
C ASN A 447 23.56 -0.64 -31.64
N ARG A 448 24.45 -0.59 -32.64
CA ARG A 448 25.66 -1.42 -32.72
C ARG A 448 26.76 -0.97 -31.76
N THR A 449 26.59 0.17 -31.10
CA THR A 449 27.56 0.79 -30.18
C THR A 449 27.16 0.71 -28.70
N TYR A 450 25.92 0.32 -28.37
CA TYR A 450 25.44 0.13 -27.01
C TYR A 450 24.16 -0.75 -26.98
N GLY A 451 24.01 -1.53 -25.92
CA GLY A 451 22.77 -2.26 -25.60
C GLY A 451 21.77 -1.41 -24.80
N VAL A 452 20.51 -1.86 -24.76
CA VAL A 452 19.45 -1.26 -23.92
C VAL A 452 19.09 -2.25 -22.82
N ALA A 453 18.97 -1.76 -21.58
CA ALA A 453 18.62 -2.53 -20.40
C ALA A 453 17.10 -2.50 -20.11
N ALA A 454 16.63 -3.36 -19.21
CA ALA A 454 15.20 -3.63 -18.98
C ALA A 454 14.31 -2.40 -18.70
N ALA A 455 14.85 -1.31 -18.14
CA ALA A 455 14.19 0.00 -18.12
C ALA A 455 14.44 0.72 -19.45
N GLU A 456 13.79 0.21 -20.52
CA GLU A 456 13.94 0.70 -21.90
C GLU A 456 13.08 1.94 -22.20
N SER A 457 12.12 2.28 -21.33
CA SER A 457 11.24 3.45 -21.48
C SER A 457 10.82 4.07 -20.15
N ALA A 458 10.45 5.35 -20.19
CA ALA A 458 9.93 6.11 -19.06
C ALA A 458 8.93 7.17 -19.53
N SER A 459 8.06 7.65 -18.64
CA SER A 459 6.99 8.61 -18.98
C SER A 459 7.01 9.88 -18.12
N VAL A 460 6.59 11.00 -18.70
CA VAL A 460 6.32 12.28 -18.03
C VAL A 460 4.94 12.83 -18.44
N SER A 461 4.35 13.68 -17.60
CA SER A 461 3.03 14.30 -17.83
C SER A 461 3.12 15.82 -18.06
N PHE A 462 2.31 16.32 -18.98
CA PHE A 462 2.03 17.74 -19.21
C PHE A 462 0.59 18.03 -18.82
N PHE A 463 0.34 19.10 -18.08
CA PHE A 463 -1.01 19.48 -17.65
C PHE A 463 -1.31 20.96 -17.94
N TYR A 464 -2.58 21.29 -18.19
CA TYR A 464 -3.03 22.68 -18.30
C TYR A 464 -3.43 23.29 -16.96
N ASN A 465 -3.91 22.46 -16.03
CA ASN A 465 -3.82 22.72 -14.60
C ASN A 465 -3.60 21.41 -13.84
N SER A 466 -2.82 21.45 -12.77
CA SER A 466 -2.89 20.49 -11.65
C SER A 466 -3.09 21.32 -10.37
N GLY A 467 -4.16 22.11 -10.38
CA GLY A 467 -4.44 23.11 -9.38
C GLY A 467 -4.54 22.53 -7.97
N ALA A 468 -4.44 23.40 -6.96
CA ALA A 468 -4.74 22.98 -5.60
C ALA A 468 -6.25 22.68 -5.52
N LEU A 469 -6.58 21.38 -5.45
CA LEU A 469 -7.95 20.90 -5.28
C LEU A 469 -8.37 21.14 -3.82
N TYR A 470 -9.46 21.85 -3.64
CA TYR A 470 -10.19 21.95 -2.38
C TYR A 470 -11.53 21.24 -2.54
N VAL A 471 -11.91 20.42 -1.57
CA VAL A 471 -13.17 19.69 -1.54
C VAL A 471 -13.96 20.13 -0.32
N SER A 472 -15.29 20.21 -0.45
CA SER A 472 -16.22 20.43 0.65
C SER A 472 -17.28 19.34 0.67
N ASN A 473 -17.39 18.61 1.78
CA ASN A 473 -18.48 17.66 2.01
C ASN A 473 -19.71 18.45 2.48
N LEU A 474 -20.73 18.60 1.63
CA LEU A 474 -21.92 19.38 1.96
C LEU A 474 -22.90 18.52 2.78
N ARG A 475 -23.25 19.00 3.98
CA ARG A 475 -24.21 18.36 4.89
C ARG A 475 -25.23 19.35 5.40
N THR A 476 -26.33 18.82 5.93
CA THR A 476 -27.33 19.59 6.66
C THR A 476 -26.73 20.16 7.96
N PRO A 477 -26.84 21.47 8.22
CA PRO A 477 -26.48 22.05 9.52
C PRO A 477 -27.31 21.44 10.65
N SER A 478 -26.77 21.38 11.87
CA SER A 478 -27.49 20.83 13.04
C SER A 478 -28.74 21.62 13.46
N THR A 479 -28.93 22.83 12.90
CA THR A 479 -30.15 23.64 13.02
C THR A 479 -31.26 23.22 12.05
N VAL A 480 -30.96 22.45 11.00
CA VAL A 480 -31.90 22.00 9.97
C VAL A 480 -32.41 20.60 10.30
N MET A 481 -33.61 20.53 10.87
CA MET A 481 -34.22 19.26 11.27
C MET A 481 -34.92 18.55 10.10
N GLY A 482 -34.71 17.24 9.97
CA GLY A 482 -35.51 16.37 9.08
C GLY A 482 -35.14 16.39 7.59
N SER A 483 -34.17 17.21 7.15
CA SER A 483 -33.66 17.14 5.78
C SER A 483 -32.70 15.96 5.59
N THR A 484 -32.83 15.27 4.44
CA THR A 484 -31.91 14.23 3.97
C THR A 484 -30.95 14.74 2.88
N ALA A 485 -30.85 16.06 2.73
CA ALA A 485 -29.99 16.71 1.75
C ALA A 485 -28.52 16.35 1.96
N ASN A 486 -27.79 16.21 0.85
CA ASN A 486 -26.36 15.95 0.87
C ASN A 486 -25.72 16.42 -0.44
N GLY A 487 -24.42 16.72 -0.42
CA GLY A 487 -23.70 17.11 -1.62
C GLY A 487 -22.17 17.13 -1.48
N THR A 488 -21.52 17.65 -2.50
CA THR A 488 -20.07 17.86 -2.56
C THR A 488 -19.81 19.12 -3.40
N GLY A 489 -18.99 20.02 -2.88
CA GLY A 489 -18.39 21.13 -3.64
C GLY A 489 -16.93 20.87 -3.92
N THR A 490 -16.40 21.41 -5.02
CA THR A 490 -14.95 21.53 -5.25
C THR A 490 -14.57 22.93 -5.71
N ILE A 491 -13.35 23.35 -5.37
CA ILE A 491 -12.68 24.52 -5.93
C ILE A 491 -11.30 24.06 -6.41
N LEU A 492 -11.03 24.19 -7.70
CA LEU A 492 -9.75 23.85 -8.32
C LEU A 492 -8.97 25.15 -8.57
N LEU A 493 -8.12 25.54 -7.61
CA LEU A 493 -7.32 26.76 -7.64
C LEU A 493 -6.16 26.64 -8.63
N ALA A 494 -6.10 27.52 -9.62
CA ALA A 494 -5.04 27.51 -10.64
C ALA A 494 -3.64 27.68 -10.01
N PRO A 495 -2.58 27.04 -10.57
CA PRO A 495 -1.21 27.16 -10.05
C PRO A 495 -0.60 28.58 -10.04
N ASP A 496 -1.23 29.55 -10.72
CA ASP A 496 -0.87 30.99 -10.67
C ASP A 496 -1.59 31.77 -9.56
N GLU A 497 -2.53 31.12 -8.87
CA GLU A 497 -3.38 31.64 -7.80
C GLU A 497 -4.26 32.84 -8.18
N LYS A 498 -4.47 33.10 -9.48
CA LYS A 498 -5.30 34.21 -9.98
C LYS A 498 -6.71 33.78 -10.40
N SER A 499 -7.00 32.48 -10.41
CA SER A 499 -8.31 31.97 -10.80
C SER A 499 -8.59 30.57 -10.24
N ALA A 500 -9.86 30.18 -10.23
CA ALA A 500 -10.30 28.85 -9.86
C ALA A 500 -11.55 28.42 -10.65
N TYR A 501 -11.78 27.11 -10.71
CA TYR A 501 -13.05 26.54 -11.18
C TYR A 501 -13.82 25.91 -10.02
N ILE A 502 -15.08 26.29 -9.88
CA ILE A 502 -16.01 25.84 -8.84
C ILE A 502 -16.98 24.83 -9.44
N ASN A 503 -17.14 23.68 -8.79
CA ASN A 503 -18.17 22.70 -9.11
C ASN A 503 -18.96 22.37 -7.83
N VAL A 504 -20.26 22.12 -7.94
CA VAL A 504 -21.14 21.79 -6.81
C VAL A 504 -22.21 20.81 -7.26
N SER A 505 -22.28 19.66 -6.61
CA SER A 505 -23.37 18.70 -6.77
C SER A 505 -24.08 18.47 -5.45
N PHE A 506 -25.41 18.33 -5.48
CA PHE A 506 -26.23 18.06 -4.30
C PHE A 506 -27.54 17.35 -4.68
N SER A 507 -28.12 16.65 -3.71
CA SER A 507 -29.39 15.92 -3.82
C SER A 507 -30.26 16.14 -2.58
N ASN A 508 -31.54 15.75 -2.67
CA ASN A 508 -32.48 15.65 -1.56
C ASN A 508 -32.74 16.93 -0.73
N LEU A 509 -32.67 18.13 -1.34
CA LEU A 509 -33.19 19.34 -0.69
C LEU A 509 -34.66 19.17 -0.31
N SER A 510 -35.05 19.59 0.89
CA SER A 510 -36.40 19.46 1.44
C SER A 510 -37.45 20.31 0.72
N SER A 511 -36.98 21.25 -0.11
CA SER A 511 -37.79 22.15 -0.94
C SER A 511 -36.94 22.68 -2.11
N PRO A 512 -37.52 23.37 -3.11
CA PRO A 512 -36.75 23.94 -4.21
C PRO A 512 -35.63 24.88 -3.71
N GLN A 513 -34.46 24.79 -4.36
CA GLN A 513 -33.34 25.71 -4.09
C GLN A 513 -33.77 27.15 -4.40
N VAL A 514 -33.53 28.05 -3.44
CA VAL A 514 -33.69 29.48 -3.59
C VAL A 514 -32.37 30.10 -4.07
N LEU A 515 -31.26 29.80 -3.39
CA LEU A 515 -29.96 30.43 -3.61
C LEU A 515 -28.78 29.47 -3.33
N GLY A 516 -27.56 29.94 -3.60
CA GLY A 516 -26.31 29.24 -3.30
C GLY A 516 -25.12 30.19 -3.41
N TYR A 517 -24.21 30.13 -2.45
CA TYR A 517 -23.17 31.14 -2.25
C TYR A 517 -21.87 30.57 -1.71
N LEU A 518 -20.75 31.24 -2.02
CA LEU A 518 -19.55 31.19 -1.20
C LEU A 518 -19.59 32.30 -0.14
N TYR A 519 -19.01 32.03 1.03
CA TYR A 519 -18.81 33.00 2.12
C TYR A 519 -17.35 33.02 2.59
N ILE A 520 -16.97 34.13 3.23
CA ILE A 520 -15.74 34.30 4.00
C ILE A 520 -16.08 34.85 5.38
N ASP A 521 -15.79 34.09 6.44
CA ASP A 521 -16.08 34.46 7.84
C ASP A 521 -17.56 34.88 8.11
N GLY A 522 -18.53 34.34 7.34
CA GLY A 522 -19.94 34.71 7.40
C GLY A 522 -20.37 35.86 6.48
N ASN A 523 -19.45 36.49 5.76
CA ASN A 523 -19.73 37.53 4.77
C ASN A 523 -19.93 36.92 3.37
N TYR A 524 -20.92 37.38 2.62
CA TYR A 524 -21.18 36.94 1.24
C TYR A 524 -20.01 37.24 0.30
N LEU A 525 -19.50 36.24 -0.41
CA LEU A 525 -18.34 36.39 -1.29
C LEU A 525 -18.70 36.26 -2.78
N LEU A 526 -19.39 35.19 -3.18
CA LEU A 526 -19.72 34.92 -4.57
C LEU A 526 -21.08 34.22 -4.67
N LYS A 527 -21.97 34.72 -5.53
CA LYS A 527 -23.23 34.02 -5.87
C LYS A 527 -22.95 32.93 -6.92
N LEU A 528 -23.45 31.74 -6.67
CA LEU A 528 -23.33 30.61 -7.58
C LEU A 528 -24.56 30.49 -8.51
N PRO A 529 -24.46 29.79 -9.66
CA PRO A 529 -25.61 29.38 -10.45
C PRO A 529 -26.61 28.55 -9.63
N GLN A 530 -27.89 28.60 -10.02
CA GLN A 530 -28.94 27.76 -9.45
C GLN A 530 -28.93 26.37 -10.11
N GLY A 531 -29.19 25.32 -9.34
CA GLY A 531 -29.05 23.92 -9.75
C GLY A 531 -27.66 23.35 -9.44
N GLN A 532 -27.30 22.26 -10.12
CA GLN A 532 -25.94 21.73 -10.05
C GLN A 532 -24.98 22.72 -10.74
N VAL A 533 -23.84 23.01 -10.11
CA VAL A 533 -22.84 23.94 -10.64
C VAL A 533 -21.71 23.12 -11.27
N SER A 534 -21.34 23.41 -12.52
CA SER A 534 -20.13 22.84 -13.12
C SER A 534 -19.25 23.92 -13.75
N ASN A 535 -17.96 23.84 -13.46
CA ASN A 535 -16.89 24.71 -13.98
C ASN A 535 -17.21 26.21 -13.95
N ALA A 536 -17.88 26.68 -12.90
CA ALA A 536 -18.10 28.10 -12.69
C ALA A 536 -16.76 28.78 -12.38
N PHE A 537 -16.38 29.75 -13.21
CA PHE A 537 -15.09 30.44 -13.10
C PHE A 537 -15.12 31.51 -12.00
N TRP A 538 -14.01 31.63 -11.27
CA TRP A 538 -13.77 32.67 -10.27
C TRP A 538 -12.36 33.26 -10.48
N ASP A 539 -12.26 34.58 -10.43
CA ASP A 539 -11.06 35.39 -10.73
C ASP A 539 -10.42 36.04 -9.49
N PHE A 540 -10.94 35.75 -8.30
CA PHE A 540 -10.55 36.38 -7.03
C PHE A 540 -10.58 37.93 -7.06
N ALA A 541 -11.52 38.54 -7.80
CA ALA A 541 -11.70 39.99 -7.78
C ALA A 541 -11.88 40.55 -6.34
N PRO A 542 -11.20 41.65 -5.96
CA PRO A 542 -11.28 42.22 -4.60
C PRO A 542 -12.72 42.55 -4.19
N THR A 543 -13.14 42.01 -3.05
CA THR A 543 -14.56 41.97 -2.64
C THR A 543 -14.69 42.20 -1.15
N LEU A 544 -15.66 43.03 -0.72
CA LEU A 544 -15.92 43.39 0.69
C LEU A 544 -14.69 43.82 1.52
N GLY A 545 -13.70 44.46 0.88
CA GLY A 545 -12.47 44.92 1.52
C GLY A 545 -11.35 43.88 1.61
N TYR A 546 -11.60 42.62 1.23
CA TYR A 546 -10.57 41.61 1.05
C TYR A 546 -9.87 41.79 -0.31
N SER A 547 -8.54 41.77 -0.33
CA SER A 547 -7.76 41.70 -1.58
C SER A 547 -7.80 40.29 -2.19
N SER A 548 -7.44 40.14 -3.46
CA SER A 548 -7.32 38.83 -4.11
C SER A 548 -6.39 37.88 -3.34
N SER A 549 -5.30 38.40 -2.78
CA SER A 549 -4.39 37.68 -1.90
C SER A 549 -5.05 37.20 -0.60
N ASP A 550 -5.94 38.00 0.00
CA ASP A 550 -6.66 37.60 1.22
C ASP A 550 -7.69 36.51 0.93
N LEU A 551 -8.36 36.56 -0.22
CA LEU A 551 -9.32 35.54 -0.64
C LEU A 551 -8.63 34.18 -0.92
N VAL A 552 -7.47 34.20 -1.58
CA VAL A 552 -6.63 33.00 -1.78
C VAL A 552 -6.08 32.48 -0.45
N ALA A 553 -5.63 33.37 0.45
CA ALA A 553 -5.16 32.99 1.78
C ALA A 553 -6.30 32.38 2.63
N ALA A 554 -7.52 32.91 2.53
CA ALA A 554 -8.70 32.37 3.20
C ALA A 554 -9.10 30.99 2.65
N LEU A 555 -9.00 30.77 1.34
CA LEU A 555 -9.22 29.45 0.73
C LEU A 555 -8.19 28.43 1.24
N LYS A 556 -6.90 28.80 1.22
CA LYS A 556 -5.82 28.00 1.81
C LYS A 556 -6.07 27.69 3.29
N ALA A 557 -6.49 28.68 4.07
CA ALA A 557 -6.74 28.56 5.51
C ALA A 557 -8.06 27.86 5.87
N GLY A 558 -8.84 27.36 4.91
CA GLY A 558 -10.12 26.68 5.16
C GLY A 558 -11.26 27.60 5.63
N ARG A 559 -11.14 28.91 5.42
CA ARG A 559 -12.10 29.95 5.83
C ARG A 559 -13.17 30.26 4.78
N ILE A 560 -13.00 29.77 3.55
CA ILE A 560 -14.05 29.82 2.52
C ILE A 560 -15.03 28.67 2.75
N THR A 561 -16.30 29.02 2.89
CA THR A 561 -17.41 28.08 3.04
C THR A 561 -18.42 28.27 1.91
N ILE A 562 -19.34 27.32 1.79
CA ILE A 562 -20.44 27.32 0.83
C ILE A 562 -21.75 27.00 1.55
N THR A 563 -22.85 27.66 1.16
CA THR A 563 -24.21 27.21 1.47
C THR A 563 -25.04 26.98 0.21
N ILE A 564 -26.05 26.12 0.32
CA ILE A 564 -27.17 25.99 -0.62
C ILE A 564 -28.45 26.22 0.18
N ASP A 565 -29.24 27.21 -0.21
CA ASP A 565 -30.41 27.68 0.52
C ASP A 565 -31.68 27.23 -0.19
N SER A 566 -32.70 26.80 0.55
CA SER A 566 -33.99 26.32 -0.01
C SER A 566 -35.19 27.09 0.55
N ALA A 567 -36.36 26.94 -0.06
CA ALA A 567 -37.56 27.68 0.33
C ALA A 567 -38.00 27.42 1.79
N SER A 568 -37.78 26.21 2.30
CA SER A 568 -38.00 25.86 3.72
C SER A 568 -36.83 26.21 4.63
N ASN A 569 -35.62 26.31 4.09
CA ASN A 569 -34.38 26.56 4.83
C ASN A 569 -33.58 27.71 4.17
N PRO A 570 -34.07 28.97 4.27
CA PRO A 570 -33.51 30.12 3.56
C PRO A 570 -32.19 30.65 4.14
N THR A 571 -31.69 30.04 5.22
CA THR A 571 -30.41 30.35 5.88
C THR A 571 -29.40 29.21 5.73
N GLY A 572 -29.42 28.52 4.59
CA GLY A 572 -28.63 27.33 4.29
C GLY A 572 -29.33 26.04 4.72
N GLU A 573 -29.74 25.23 3.75
CA GLU A 573 -30.13 23.83 3.97
C GLU A 573 -28.90 22.91 3.98
N LEU A 574 -27.93 23.21 3.12
CA LEU A 574 -26.62 22.56 3.12
C LEU A 574 -25.53 23.59 3.41
N ALA A 575 -24.50 23.17 4.14
CA ALA A 575 -23.28 23.94 4.33
C ALA A 575 -22.03 23.06 4.29
N GLY A 576 -20.86 23.67 4.07
CA GLY A 576 -19.55 23.04 4.21
C GLY A 576 -18.39 24.02 4.03
N SER A 577 -17.23 23.68 4.60
CA SER A 577 -15.96 24.41 4.40
C SER A 577 -15.11 23.76 3.30
N PHE A 578 -14.30 24.53 2.59
CA PHE A 578 -13.37 24.00 1.59
C PHE A 578 -12.03 23.61 2.21
N VAL A 579 -11.62 22.35 2.00
CA VAL A 579 -10.41 21.76 2.57
C VAL A 579 -9.50 21.24 1.47
N ARG A 580 -8.21 21.58 1.51
CA ARG A 580 -7.20 21.13 0.55
C ARG A 580 -7.12 19.61 0.53
N ASN A 581 -7.20 19.01 -0.64
CA ASN A 581 -7.16 17.57 -0.86
C ASN A 581 -6.14 17.20 -1.95
N THR A 582 -5.75 15.93 -1.99
CA THR A 582 -4.84 15.37 -2.99
C THR A 582 -5.56 14.30 -3.80
N GLY A 583 -5.44 14.35 -5.12
CA GLY A 583 -6.02 13.36 -6.02
C GLY A 583 -5.36 13.34 -7.38
N SER A 584 -5.65 12.30 -8.16
CA SER A 584 -5.14 12.10 -9.53
C SER A 584 -6.14 11.33 -10.38
N SER A 585 -6.11 11.55 -11.69
CA SER A 585 -6.86 10.73 -12.67
C SER A 585 -6.13 9.44 -13.06
N VAL A 586 -4.82 9.35 -12.80
CA VAL A 586 -3.98 8.17 -13.06
C VAL A 586 -3.19 7.83 -11.79
N PHE A 587 -3.34 6.59 -11.31
CA PHE A 587 -2.53 6.09 -10.21
C PHE A 587 -1.07 5.89 -10.65
N ASN A 588 -0.15 6.43 -9.86
CA ASN A 588 1.27 6.11 -9.95
C ASN A 588 1.67 5.48 -8.61
N SER A 589 2.25 4.27 -8.63
CA SER A 589 2.66 3.61 -7.38
C SER A 589 3.67 4.48 -6.62
N PRO A 590 3.47 4.74 -5.33
CA PRO A 590 4.50 5.36 -4.49
C PRO A 590 5.82 4.56 -4.58
N PRO A 591 6.99 5.23 -4.53
CA PRO A 591 8.27 4.55 -4.53
C PRO A 591 8.43 3.69 -3.25
N PRO A 592 9.20 2.58 -3.30
CA PRO A 592 9.52 1.82 -2.11
C PRO A 592 10.19 2.70 -1.04
N PRO A 593 9.85 2.54 0.24
CA PRO A 593 10.50 3.28 1.32
C PRO A 593 11.97 2.88 1.46
N PRO A 594 12.84 3.77 1.98
CA PRO A 594 14.18 3.37 2.43
C PRO A 594 14.12 2.27 3.49
N ALA A 595 15.18 1.48 3.59
CA ALA A 595 15.30 0.47 4.65
C ALA A 595 15.36 1.13 6.04
N VAL A 596 14.73 0.51 7.03
CA VAL A 596 14.84 0.86 8.46
C VAL A 596 15.35 -0.35 9.23
N ASP A 597 16.31 -0.10 10.11
CA ASP A 597 16.74 -1.04 11.12
C ASP A 597 15.64 -1.22 12.17
N LEU A 598 14.95 -2.36 12.12
CA LEU A 598 13.94 -2.78 13.10
C LEU A 598 14.52 -3.64 14.23
N ALA A 599 15.84 -3.89 14.25
CA ALA A 599 16.51 -4.68 15.27
C ALA A 599 17.07 -3.82 16.40
N ARG A 600 17.64 -2.65 16.09
CA ARG A 600 18.21 -1.72 17.09
C ARG A 600 17.15 -0.79 17.70
N ILE A 601 16.41 -1.30 18.68
CA ILE A 601 15.34 -0.56 19.37
C ILE A 601 15.92 0.20 20.58
N THR A 602 15.79 1.54 20.60
CA THR A 602 16.10 2.35 21.81
C THR A 602 14.92 2.41 22.79
N ALA A 603 15.15 2.88 24.02
CA ALA A 603 14.07 3.10 24.98
C ALA A 603 13.01 4.10 24.47
N GLN A 604 13.42 5.13 23.73
CA GLN A 604 12.52 6.07 23.06
C GLN A 604 11.68 5.36 21.97
N ASP A 605 12.32 4.55 21.12
CA ASP A 605 11.64 3.83 20.04
C ASP A 605 10.61 2.82 20.58
N ALA A 606 10.96 2.13 21.68
CA ALA A 606 10.09 1.24 22.43
C ALA A 606 8.92 1.98 23.10
N SER A 607 9.17 3.11 23.78
CA SER A 607 8.12 3.92 24.40
C SER A 607 7.11 4.45 23.38
N ARG A 608 7.61 5.00 22.27
CA ARG A 608 6.78 5.44 21.13
C ARG A 608 5.94 4.31 20.55
N PHE A 609 6.54 3.14 20.33
CA PHE A 609 5.83 1.96 19.85
C PHE A 609 4.70 1.56 20.81
N LEU A 610 5.01 1.44 22.11
CA LEU A 610 4.02 1.04 23.12
C LEU A 610 2.91 2.08 23.27
N ALA A 611 3.18 3.38 23.19
CA ALA A 611 2.14 4.41 23.19
C ALA A 611 1.16 4.27 22.01
N GLN A 612 1.62 3.78 20.85
CA GLN A 612 0.79 3.51 19.67
C GLN A 612 0.06 2.15 19.78
N ALA A 613 0.74 1.14 20.30
CA ALA A 613 0.31 -0.25 20.37
C ALA A 613 -0.50 -0.64 21.62
N THR A 614 -0.50 0.17 22.68
CA THR A 614 -1.21 -0.07 23.95
C THR A 614 -2.01 1.17 24.37
N PHE A 615 -2.64 1.13 25.55
CA PHE A 615 -3.24 2.32 26.18
C PHE A 615 -2.24 3.24 26.89
N GLY A 616 -0.94 3.00 26.74
CA GLY A 616 0.18 3.76 27.28
C GLY A 616 1.29 2.84 27.80
N PRO A 617 2.57 3.21 27.65
CA PRO A 617 3.68 2.35 28.05
C PRO A 617 3.82 2.28 29.57
N LYS A 618 4.35 1.16 30.06
CA LYS A 618 5.02 1.09 31.37
C LYS A 618 6.54 1.06 31.22
N ASN A 619 7.27 1.45 32.25
CA ASN A 619 8.73 1.52 32.23
C ASN A 619 9.40 0.14 32.07
N ASP A 620 8.86 -0.90 32.72
CA ASP A 620 9.26 -2.30 32.54
C ASP A 620 8.92 -2.82 31.14
N GLU A 621 7.73 -2.53 30.61
CA GLU A 621 7.34 -2.87 29.23
C GLU A 621 8.30 -2.26 28.18
N ILE A 622 8.77 -1.02 28.39
CA ILE A 622 9.75 -0.34 27.52
C ILE A 622 11.05 -1.15 27.43
N TYR A 623 11.69 -1.46 28.56
CA TYR A 623 12.95 -2.20 28.56
C TYR A 623 12.79 -3.68 28.18
N ALA A 624 11.64 -4.28 28.44
CA ALA A 624 11.32 -5.62 27.92
C ALA A 624 11.24 -5.63 26.39
N LEU A 625 10.70 -4.57 25.77
CA LEU A 625 10.56 -4.48 24.32
C LEU A 625 11.91 -4.26 23.60
N THR A 626 12.86 -3.52 24.17
CA THR A 626 14.19 -3.32 23.55
C THR A 626 14.96 -4.65 23.40
N VAL A 627 14.73 -5.61 24.31
CA VAL A 627 15.32 -6.96 24.24
C VAL A 627 14.46 -7.92 23.42
N LYS A 628 13.13 -7.85 23.52
CA LYS A 628 12.19 -8.79 22.87
C LYS A 628 12.07 -8.56 21.36
N GLY A 629 12.16 -7.31 20.89
CA GLY A 629 11.96 -6.96 19.49
C GLY A 629 10.48 -6.85 19.08
N TYR A 630 10.17 -5.97 18.12
CA TYR A 630 8.79 -5.69 17.68
C TYR A 630 8.05 -6.95 17.20
N THR A 631 8.68 -7.78 16.37
CA THR A 631 8.05 -8.96 15.76
C THR A 631 7.60 -9.98 16.80
N ALA A 632 8.44 -10.28 17.79
CA ALA A 632 8.10 -11.24 18.84
C ALA A 632 7.04 -10.69 19.80
N TRP A 633 7.14 -9.40 20.18
CA TRP A 633 6.11 -8.73 20.99
C TRP A 633 4.74 -8.74 20.29
N LEU A 634 4.69 -8.44 18.99
CA LEU A 634 3.45 -8.48 18.20
C LEU A 634 2.88 -9.90 18.12
N ASN A 635 3.72 -10.92 17.92
CA ASN A 635 3.27 -12.32 17.87
C ASN A 635 2.65 -12.75 19.21
N GLU A 636 3.32 -12.44 20.33
CA GLU A 636 2.86 -12.72 21.69
C GLU A 636 1.52 -12.02 21.98
N GLN A 637 1.43 -10.71 21.73
CA GLN A 637 0.21 -9.92 21.93
C GLN A 637 -0.97 -10.35 21.03
N MET A 638 -0.70 -10.84 19.82
CA MET A 638 -1.73 -11.39 18.93
C MET A 638 -2.23 -12.77 19.36
N ALA A 639 -1.35 -13.57 20.00
CA ALA A 639 -1.67 -14.91 20.51
C ALA A 639 -2.35 -14.92 21.89
N LEU A 640 -2.20 -13.85 22.69
CA LEU A 640 -2.84 -13.78 24.02
C LEU A 640 -4.37 -13.91 23.95
N PRO A 641 -5.01 -14.69 24.86
CA PRO A 641 -6.46 -14.76 24.97
C PRO A 641 -7.12 -13.38 25.11
N ALA A 642 -8.31 -13.23 24.51
CA ALA A 642 -9.05 -11.98 24.55
C ALA A 642 -9.65 -11.71 25.95
N SER A 643 -9.33 -10.55 26.54
CA SER A 643 -10.02 -10.09 27.74
C SER A 643 -11.39 -9.50 27.39
N LEU A 644 -12.45 -10.05 27.98
CA LEU A 644 -13.84 -9.76 27.60
C LEU A 644 -14.55 -8.80 28.57
N HIS A 645 -15.10 -7.72 28.01
CA HIS A 645 -15.82 -6.64 28.68
C HIS A 645 -17.19 -7.08 29.18
N LEU A 646 -17.92 -7.93 28.46
CA LEU A 646 -19.18 -8.50 28.94
C LEU A 646 -18.94 -9.35 30.18
N ALA A 647 -17.88 -10.17 30.18
CA ALA A 647 -17.52 -10.98 31.34
C ALA A 647 -17.15 -10.08 32.54
N ALA A 648 -16.25 -9.12 32.33
CA ALA A 648 -15.83 -8.19 33.38
C ALA A 648 -16.99 -7.33 33.94
N ALA A 649 -17.92 -6.88 33.09
CA ALA A 649 -19.10 -6.12 33.52
C ALA A 649 -20.11 -6.99 34.29
N ASN A 650 -20.30 -8.26 33.91
CA ASN A 650 -21.09 -9.22 34.68
C ASN A 650 -20.45 -9.52 36.04
N THR A 651 -19.13 -9.72 36.11
CA THR A 651 -18.43 -9.91 37.39
C THR A 651 -18.58 -8.69 38.30
N ASP A 652 -18.46 -7.47 37.76
CA ASP A 652 -18.65 -6.26 38.55
C ASP A 652 -20.09 -6.07 39.03
N PHE A 653 -21.09 -6.39 38.20
CA PHE A 653 -22.50 -6.38 38.57
C PHE A 653 -22.80 -7.43 39.66
N ALA A 654 -22.31 -8.66 39.50
CA ALA A 654 -22.50 -9.74 40.46
C ALA A 654 -21.85 -9.46 41.82
N LEU A 655 -20.71 -8.77 41.87
CA LEU A 655 -20.03 -8.42 43.12
C LEU A 655 -20.57 -7.16 43.82
N ASN A 656 -21.32 -6.29 43.13
CA ASN A 656 -21.69 -4.97 43.67
C ASN A 656 -23.19 -4.63 43.62
N ASN A 657 -24.02 -5.40 42.91
CA ASN A 657 -25.49 -5.23 42.88
C ASN A 657 -26.28 -6.51 43.20
N ALA A 658 -25.67 -7.71 43.14
CA ALA A 658 -26.40 -8.95 43.38
C ALA A 658 -26.62 -9.20 44.89
N GLY A 659 -27.76 -8.73 45.39
CA GLY A 659 -28.14 -8.77 46.80
C GLY A 659 -28.20 -7.35 47.37
N GLY A 660 -29.39 -6.92 47.83
CA GLY A 660 -29.67 -5.55 48.25
C GLY A 660 -29.07 -5.14 49.61
N ALA A 661 -27.84 -5.57 49.92
CA ALA A 661 -27.21 -5.41 51.23
C ALA A 661 -25.69 -5.14 51.15
N GLY A 662 -25.30 -4.00 50.57
CA GLY A 662 -23.97 -3.40 50.76
C GLY A 662 -23.37 -2.72 49.52
N GLY A 663 -22.95 -1.46 49.63
CA GLY A 663 -22.03 -0.89 48.63
C GLY A 663 -21.95 0.63 48.50
N ASN A 664 -23.06 1.38 48.49
CA ASN A 664 -23.02 2.84 48.49
C ASN A 664 -24.36 3.48 48.90
N ALA A 665 -24.35 4.39 49.89
CA ALA A 665 -25.53 5.12 50.32
C ALA A 665 -26.03 6.19 49.31
N ASN A 666 -25.18 6.57 48.35
CA ASN A 666 -25.51 7.52 47.28
C ASN A 666 -25.90 6.83 45.95
N ALA A 667 -26.07 5.52 45.94
CA ALA A 667 -26.76 4.83 44.85
C ALA A 667 -28.28 4.98 45.00
N MET A 668 -29.04 5.00 43.90
CA MET A 668 -30.49 4.86 43.97
C MET A 668 -30.88 3.49 44.58
N PRO A 669 -32.08 3.36 45.20
CA PRO A 669 -32.34 2.34 46.22
C PRO A 669 -32.00 0.89 45.81
N PRO A 670 -31.42 0.05 46.70
CA PRO A 670 -30.76 -1.22 46.32
C PRO A 670 -31.67 -2.39 45.87
N VAL A 671 -32.87 -2.11 45.34
CA VAL A 671 -33.99 -3.07 45.26
C VAL A 671 -34.50 -3.29 43.82
N LEU A 672 -34.00 -2.57 42.81
CA LEU A 672 -34.65 -2.50 41.48
C LEU A 672 -33.76 -2.77 40.25
N ASN A 673 -32.44 -2.92 40.37
CA ASN A 673 -31.60 -3.15 39.18
C ASN A 673 -31.37 -4.64 38.89
N THR A 674 -32.08 -5.18 37.91
CA THR A 674 -32.00 -6.59 37.47
C THR A 674 -30.92 -6.87 36.41
N ARG A 675 -30.13 -5.87 35.99
CA ARG A 675 -29.20 -6.00 34.84
C ARG A 675 -27.96 -5.09 34.92
N ILE A 676 -27.00 -5.34 34.03
CA ILE A 676 -25.82 -4.48 33.86
C ILE A 676 -26.26 -3.05 33.50
N GLY A 677 -25.67 -2.07 34.19
CA GLY A 677 -25.83 -0.63 33.91
C GLY A 677 -24.50 0.04 33.54
N GLY A 678 -24.55 1.26 33.00
CA GLY A 678 -23.38 1.93 32.40
C GLY A 678 -22.16 2.09 33.30
N VAL A 679 -22.35 2.24 34.62
CA VAL A 679 -21.25 2.26 35.61
C VAL A 679 -20.41 0.98 35.54
N HIS A 680 -21.05 -0.18 35.43
CA HIS A 680 -20.37 -1.48 35.35
C HIS A 680 -19.63 -1.65 34.02
N ARG A 681 -20.21 -1.18 32.90
CA ARG A 681 -19.55 -1.19 31.57
C ARG A 681 -18.34 -0.26 31.56
N GLN A 682 -18.45 0.97 32.05
CA GLN A 682 -17.31 1.90 32.09
C GLN A 682 -16.21 1.38 33.03
N ASN A 683 -16.58 0.83 34.19
CA ASN A 683 -15.62 0.18 35.09
C ASN A 683 -14.89 -0.99 34.43
N ALA A 684 -15.60 -1.87 33.71
CA ALA A 684 -15.01 -2.95 32.95
C ALA A 684 -14.04 -2.41 31.87
N TRP A 685 -14.44 -1.38 31.13
CA TRP A 685 -13.61 -0.78 30.10
C TRP A 685 -12.33 -0.18 30.66
N TRP A 686 -12.40 0.65 31.71
CA TRP A 686 -11.21 1.21 32.37
C TRP A 686 -10.30 0.11 32.95
N LYS A 687 -10.89 -0.89 33.61
CA LYS A 687 -10.14 -2.00 34.21
C LYS A 687 -9.35 -2.78 33.16
N LEU A 688 -9.95 -3.08 32.01
CA LEU A 688 -9.29 -3.81 30.92
C LEU A 688 -8.33 -2.92 30.13
N ALA A 689 -8.69 -1.68 29.79
CA ALA A 689 -7.78 -0.74 29.13
C ALA A 689 -6.48 -0.54 29.93
N VAL A 690 -6.58 -0.40 31.26
CA VAL A 690 -5.42 -0.20 32.12
C VAL A 690 -4.66 -1.51 32.42
N ASN A 691 -5.35 -2.64 32.67
CA ASN A 691 -4.73 -3.83 33.28
C ASN A 691 -4.78 -5.13 32.46
N ALA A 692 -5.48 -5.19 31.33
CA ALA A 692 -5.55 -6.41 30.52
C ALA A 692 -4.18 -6.74 29.89
N PRO A 693 -3.78 -8.03 29.80
CA PRO A 693 -2.50 -8.43 29.22
C PRO A 693 -2.48 -8.30 27.69
N ASP A 694 -3.62 -8.49 27.02
CA ASP A 694 -3.82 -8.38 25.58
C ASP A 694 -3.95 -6.92 25.11
N GLN A 695 -3.08 -6.03 25.59
CA GLN A 695 -3.10 -4.59 25.35
C GLN A 695 -3.27 -4.20 23.88
N LEU A 696 -2.58 -4.87 22.96
CA LEU A 696 -2.71 -4.61 21.52
C LEU A 696 -4.13 -4.88 21.03
N ARG A 697 -4.75 -5.97 21.49
CA ARG A 697 -6.12 -6.36 21.12
C ARG A 697 -7.11 -5.32 21.61
N GLN A 698 -6.94 -4.85 22.85
CA GLN A 698 -7.78 -3.82 23.46
C GLN A 698 -7.62 -2.45 22.78
N ARG A 699 -6.38 -2.07 22.41
CA ARG A 699 -6.06 -0.81 21.72
C ARG A 699 -6.58 -0.78 20.28
N VAL A 700 -6.54 -1.91 19.58
CA VAL A 700 -7.12 -2.08 18.23
C VAL A 700 -8.64 -2.15 18.29
N ALA A 701 -9.24 -2.83 19.28
CA ALA A 701 -10.68 -2.81 19.51
C ALA A 701 -11.21 -1.38 19.78
N PHE A 702 -10.45 -0.58 20.53
CA PHE A 702 -10.76 0.84 20.72
C PHE A 702 -10.71 1.61 19.41
N ALA A 703 -9.64 1.45 18.60
CA ALA A 703 -9.54 2.07 17.28
C ALA A 703 -10.70 1.67 16.36
N LEU A 704 -11.08 0.39 16.34
CA LEU A 704 -12.25 -0.11 15.60
C LEU A 704 -13.56 0.50 16.11
N SER A 705 -13.73 0.71 17.42
CA SER A 705 -14.94 1.34 18.00
C SER A 705 -15.12 2.82 17.59
N GLN A 706 -14.06 3.46 17.09
CA GLN A 706 -14.11 4.81 16.53
C GLN A 706 -14.46 4.85 15.04
N ILE A 707 -14.42 3.70 14.35
CA ILE A 707 -14.73 3.55 12.92
C ILE A 707 -16.11 2.91 12.79
N LEU A 708 -16.35 1.82 13.51
CA LEU A 708 -17.59 1.05 13.58
C LEU A 708 -18.37 1.53 14.80
N VAL A 709 -18.94 2.73 14.69
CA VAL A 709 -19.45 3.50 15.84
C VAL A 709 -20.83 3.02 16.29
N THR A 710 -20.99 2.80 17.60
CA THR A 710 -22.28 2.76 18.30
C THR A 710 -22.17 3.51 19.63
N SER A 711 -23.28 4.01 20.17
CA SER A 711 -23.24 4.88 21.36
C SER A 711 -24.36 4.62 22.37
N ASP A 712 -24.01 4.60 23.67
CA ASP A 712 -24.99 4.56 24.76
C ASP A 712 -25.64 5.92 25.07
N THR A 713 -25.39 6.95 24.24
CA THR A 713 -26.28 8.14 24.17
C THR A 713 -27.65 7.80 23.57
N ASN A 714 -27.76 6.72 22.79
CA ASN A 714 -29.05 6.15 22.39
C ASN A 714 -29.71 5.48 23.62
N SER A 715 -30.92 5.92 23.97
CA SER A 715 -31.63 5.48 25.19
C SER A 715 -31.93 3.98 25.25
N THR A 716 -32.09 3.30 24.12
CA THR A 716 -32.28 1.85 24.07
C THR A 716 -30.97 1.12 24.38
N ILE A 717 -29.85 1.55 23.76
CA ILE A 717 -28.52 0.99 24.03
C ILE A 717 -28.12 1.28 25.50
N ASN A 718 -28.46 2.48 26.00
CA ASN A 718 -28.22 2.86 27.40
C ASN A 718 -28.87 1.89 28.40
N ALA A 719 -30.05 1.37 28.07
CA ALA A 719 -30.81 0.44 28.91
C ALA A 719 -30.34 -1.02 28.83
N TRP A 720 -29.51 -1.39 27.85
CA TRP A 720 -29.06 -2.77 27.57
C TRP A 720 -27.53 -2.83 27.41
N GLN A 721 -26.84 -2.47 28.50
CA GLN A 721 -25.38 -2.33 28.58
C GLN A 721 -24.63 -3.68 28.51
N ASP A 722 -25.33 -4.78 28.77
CA ASP A 722 -24.92 -6.14 28.44
C ASP A 722 -24.78 -6.33 26.92
N GLY A 723 -25.79 -5.92 26.16
CA GLY A 723 -25.72 -5.84 24.71
C GLY A 723 -24.54 -4.98 24.22
N HIS A 724 -24.31 -3.83 24.84
CA HIS A 724 -23.25 -2.91 24.40
C HIS A 724 -21.84 -3.39 24.78
N ALA A 725 -21.68 -4.06 25.93
CA ALA A 725 -20.44 -4.74 26.28
C ALA A 725 -20.12 -5.90 25.32
N GLN A 726 -21.14 -6.68 24.91
CA GLN A 726 -20.99 -7.70 23.86
C GLN A 726 -20.62 -7.09 22.49
N TYR A 727 -21.10 -5.88 22.17
CA TYR A 727 -20.66 -5.16 20.97
C TYR A 727 -19.17 -4.80 21.03
N TYR A 728 -18.65 -4.38 22.19
CA TYR A 728 -17.20 -4.17 22.33
C TYR A 728 -16.42 -5.49 22.21
N ASP A 729 -16.91 -6.57 22.80
CA ASP A 729 -16.27 -7.89 22.72
C ASP A 729 -16.26 -8.48 21.30
N LEU A 730 -17.23 -8.11 20.46
CA LEU A 730 -17.23 -8.39 19.03
C LEU A 730 -16.03 -7.72 18.34
N LEU A 731 -15.72 -6.47 18.68
CA LEU A 731 -14.53 -5.75 18.18
C LEU A 731 -13.22 -6.33 18.75
N VAL A 732 -13.19 -6.71 20.04
CA VAL A 732 -12.03 -7.37 20.69
C VAL A 732 -11.70 -8.72 20.02
N ARG A 733 -12.72 -9.54 19.75
CA ARG A 733 -12.55 -10.80 19.00
C ARG A 733 -12.13 -10.53 17.55
N GLY A 734 -12.70 -9.50 16.92
CA GLY A 734 -12.41 -9.11 15.53
C GLY A 734 -11.05 -8.43 15.30
N ALA A 735 -10.38 -7.93 16.33
CA ALA A 735 -9.19 -7.06 16.23
C ALA A 735 -8.04 -7.60 15.36
N PHE A 736 -7.84 -8.93 15.32
CA PHE A 736 -6.86 -9.60 14.45
C PHE A 736 -7.52 -10.64 13.52
N GLY A 737 -8.86 -10.57 13.35
CA GLY A 737 -9.62 -11.47 12.50
C GLY A 737 -9.72 -10.96 11.06
N ASN A 738 -10.62 -11.56 10.27
CA ASN A 738 -10.90 -11.07 8.93
C ASN A 738 -11.93 -9.93 8.95
N PHE A 739 -11.62 -8.81 8.31
CA PHE A 739 -12.49 -7.64 8.20
C PHE A 739 -13.87 -7.96 7.59
N ARG A 740 -13.95 -8.89 6.63
CA ARG A 740 -15.24 -9.31 6.05
C ARG A 740 -16.16 -9.95 7.08
N GLN A 741 -15.62 -10.75 7.99
CA GLN A 741 -16.39 -11.36 9.09
C GLN A 741 -16.74 -10.33 10.16
N LEU A 742 -15.81 -9.44 10.50
CA LEU A 742 -16.06 -8.33 11.42
C LEU A 742 -17.22 -7.45 10.94
N LEU A 743 -17.24 -7.11 9.64
CA LEU A 743 -18.31 -6.34 9.01
C LEU A 743 -19.66 -7.04 9.11
N GLU A 744 -19.74 -8.36 8.90
CA GLU A 744 -20.99 -9.12 9.06
C GLU A 744 -21.47 -9.16 10.51
N ASN A 745 -20.56 -9.44 11.43
CA ASN A 745 -20.86 -9.47 12.86
C ASN A 745 -21.40 -8.10 13.34
N VAL A 746 -20.79 -6.99 12.88
CA VAL A 746 -21.27 -5.64 13.16
C VAL A 746 -22.62 -5.37 12.48
N THR A 747 -22.80 -5.75 11.22
CA THR A 747 -24.07 -5.59 10.47
C THR A 747 -25.22 -6.28 11.18
N LEU A 748 -25.00 -7.49 11.68
CA LEU A 748 -25.99 -8.28 12.39
C LEU A 748 -26.04 -7.98 13.89
N SER A 749 -25.28 -7.01 14.41
CA SER A 749 -25.37 -6.68 15.83
C SER A 749 -26.65 -5.88 16.12
N PRO A 750 -27.49 -6.29 17.10
CA PRO A 750 -28.67 -5.52 17.47
C PRO A 750 -28.34 -4.10 17.92
N ASN A 751 -27.17 -3.84 18.54
CA ASN A 751 -26.74 -2.48 18.90
C ASN A 751 -26.51 -1.60 17.66
N MET A 752 -25.91 -2.15 16.60
CA MET A 752 -25.70 -1.43 15.34
C MET A 752 -27.05 -1.20 14.64
N GLY A 753 -27.92 -2.21 14.63
CA GLY A 753 -29.28 -2.09 14.10
C GLY A 753 -30.16 -1.10 14.84
N ILE A 754 -29.96 -0.91 16.15
CA ILE A 754 -30.61 0.15 16.95
C ILE A 754 -30.01 1.52 16.63
N TYR A 755 -28.68 1.61 16.52
CA TYR A 755 -27.98 2.89 16.35
C TYR A 755 -28.20 3.51 14.97
N LEU A 756 -28.31 2.69 13.92
CA LEU A 756 -28.50 3.09 12.52
C LEU A 756 -29.79 2.51 11.90
N SER A 757 -30.79 2.24 12.74
CA SER A 757 -32.19 1.90 12.40
C SER A 757 -32.44 0.76 11.39
N SER A 758 -31.47 -0.11 11.11
CA SER A 758 -31.70 -1.36 10.35
C SER A 758 -32.46 -2.43 11.15
N LEU A 759 -32.46 -2.37 12.49
CA LEU A 759 -33.25 -3.27 13.32
C LEU A 759 -34.75 -3.04 13.09
N ARG A 760 -35.45 -4.07 12.63
CA ARG A 760 -36.86 -4.05 12.18
C ARG A 760 -37.14 -3.11 11.00
N ASN A 761 -36.12 -2.72 10.24
CA ASN A 761 -36.32 -2.12 8.92
C ASN A 761 -37.11 -3.10 8.03
N ALA A 762 -38.09 -2.60 7.28
CA ALA A 762 -39.07 -3.44 6.58
C ALA A 762 -39.26 -2.95 5.15
N LYS A 763 -39.61 -3.89 4.26
CA LYS A 763 -39.93 -3.58 2.87
C LYS A 763 -41.05 -2.54 2.75
N ALA A 764 -41.05 -1.85 1.62
CA ALA A 764 -42.08 -0.86 1.30
C ALA A 764 -43.48 -1.48 1.35
N THR A 765 -44.42 -0.74 1.94
CA THR A 765 -45.85 -1.04 1.89
C THR A 765 -46.54 -0.10 0.90
N PHE A 766 -47.66 -0.53 0.32
CA PHE A 766 -48.37 0.19 -0.75
C PHE A 766 -49.86 0.21 -0.45
N ASN A 767 -50.57 1.23 -0.91
CA ASN A 767 -52.03 1.27 -0.86
C ASN A 767 -52.67 0.45 -2.00
N ASN A 768 -54.00 0.33 -1.99
CA ASN A 768 -54.77 -0.41 -3.01
C ASN A 768 -54.65 0.16 -4.45
N GLN A 769 -53.98 1.30 -4.64
CA GLN A 769 -53.73 1.95 -5.93
C GLN A 769 -52.26 1.82 -6.37
N GLY A 770 -51.43 1.08 -5.62
CA GLY A 770 -49.99 0.95 -5.88
C GLY A 770 -49.13 2.14 -5.44
N VAL A 771 -49.70 3.11 -4.71
CA VAL A 771 -48.94 4.24 -4.15
C VAL A 771 -48.20 3.78 -2.90
N GLN A 772 -46.90 4.06 -2.84
CA GLN A 772 -46.04 3.69 -1.72
C GLN A 772 -46.41 4.47 -0.45
N LEU A 773 -46.56 3.74 0.66
CA LEU A 773 -46.93 4.27 2.00
C LEU A 773 -45.75 4.28 2.97
N THR A 774 -44.80 3.36 2.82
CA THR A 774 -43.56 3.31 3.62
C THR A 774 -42.38 2.97 2.74
N GLN A 775 -41.17 3.35 3.16
CA GLN A 775 -39.91 2.99 2.51
C GLN A 775 -38.99 2.23 3.47
N ALA A 776 -37.96 1.56 2.93
CA ALA A 776 -36.89 1.02 3.74
C ALA A 776 -36.06 2.16 4.34
N ASP A 777 -35.59 1.98 5.57
CA ASP A 777 -34.66 2.91 6.21
C ASP A 777 -33.28 2.83 5.53
N GLU A 778 -32.75 3.98 5.12
CA GLU A 778 -31.49 4.11 4.40
C GLU A 778 -30.26 4.23 5.30
N ASN A 779 -30.41 4.54 6.59
CA ASN A 779 -29.31 4.98 7.45
C ASN A 779 -28.17 3.97 7.49
N TYR A 780 -28.45 2.70 7.84
CA TYR A 780 -27.41 1.68 7.82
C TYR A 780 -26.78 1.46 6.43
N ALA A 781 -27.57 1.52 5.35
CA ALA A 781 -27.04 1.38 3.99
C ALA A 781 -26.08 2.53 3.63
N ARG A 782 -26.43 3.76 4.01
CA ARG A 782 -25.60 4.96 3.82
C ARG A 782 -24.31 4.87 4.63
N GLU A 783 -24.37 4.55 5.92
CA GLU A 783 -23.19 4.51 6.79
C GLU A 783 -22.28 3.30 6.53
N VAL A 784 -22.82 2.12 6.23
CA VAL A 784 -22.00 0.94 5.92
C VAL A 784 -21.14 1.18 4.67
N MET A 785 -21.65 1.96 3.71
CA MET A 785 -20.89 2.42 2.56
C MET A 785 -19.93 3.58 2.93
N GLN A 786 -20.46 4.67 3.48
CA GLN A 786 -19.71 5.94 3.56
C GLN A 786 -18.75 6.06 4.75
N LEU A 787 -19.00 5.37 5.87
CA LEU A 787 -18.16 5.41 7.07
C LEU A 787 -17.41 4.10 7.33
N PHE A 788 -18.03 2.95 7.01
CA PHE A 788 -17.53 1.64 7.43
C PHE A 788 -16.82 0.83 6.34
N THR A 789 -16.87 1.19 5.05
CA THR A 789 -16.21 0.41 3.99
C THR A 789 -15.56 1.22 2.88
N ILE A 790 -16.32 1.95 2.07
CA ILE A 790 -15.86 2.49 0.78
C ILE A 790 -15.67 4.01 0.74
N GLY A 791 -16.27 4.76 1.66
CA GLY A 791 -16.23 6.23 1.63
C GLY A 791 -17.11 6.83 0.52
N ARG A 792 -17.15 8.17 0.43
CA ARG A 792 -18.03 8.91 -0.50
C ARG A 792 -17.50 8.98 -1.95
N ASN A 793 -16.18 8.95 -2.12
CA ASN A 793 -15.49 9.15 -3.41
C ASN A 793 -14.50 8.01 -3.67
N GLU A 794 -14.31 7.61 -4.93
CA GLU A 794 -13.33 6.62 -5.35
C GLU A 794 -11.92 7.04 -4.91
N LEU A 795 -11.15 6.06 -4.43
CA LEU A 795 -9.77 6.25 -3.97
C LEU A 795 -8.81 5.51 -4.91
N GLN A 796 -7.64 6.11 -5.10
CA GLN A 796 -6.49 5.37 -5.59
C GLN A 796 -6.00 4.39 -4.49
N PRO A 797 -5.21 3.36 -4.84
CA PRO A 797 -4.66 2.41 -3.85
C PRO A 797 -3.82 3.01 -2.73
N ASP A 798 -3.36 4.26 -2.88
CA ASP A 798 -2.62 5.04 -1.88
C ASP A 798 -3.51 5.95 -1.01
N GLY A 799 -4.84 5.87 -1.16
CA GLY A 799 -5.80 6.66 -0.41
C GLY A 799 -5.98 8.11 -0.89
N THR A 800 -5.31 8.54 -1.97
CA THR A 800 -5.63 9.81 -2.64
C THR A 800 -6.94 9.71 -3.42
N LEU A 801 -7.60 10.85 -3.67
CA LEU A 801 -8.85 10.87 -4.43
C LEU A 801 -8.61 10.47 -5.89
N LYS A 802 -9.43 9.57 -6.43
CA LYS A 802 -9.46 9.29 -7.86
C LYS A 802 -10.33 10.34 -8.56
N LEU A 803 -9.74 11.02 -9.54
CA LEU A 803 -10.36 12.15 -10.24
C LEU A 803 -10.82 11.77 -11.66
N ASP A 804 -11.87 12.41 -12.13
CA ASP A 804 -12.35 12.31 -13.51
C ASP A 804 -11.52 13.17 -14.49
N VAL A 805 -11.98 13.26 -15.74
CA VAL A 805 -11.35 14.09 -16.79
C VAL A 805 -11.44 15.61 -16.53
N ASN A 806 -12.32 16.05 -15.63
CA ASN A 806 -12.52 17.44 -15.22
C ASN A 806 -11.82 17.77 -13.88
N GLY A 807 -11.03 16.84 -13.33
CA GLY A 807 -10.39 16.98 -12.02
C GLY A 807 -11.35 16.86 -10.82
N GLN A 808 -12.56 16.34 -11.02
CA GLN A 808 -13.56 16.13 -9.97
C GLN A 808 -13.40 14.77 -9.29
N PRO A 809 -13.56 14.65 -7.96
CA PRO A 809 -13.66 13.36 -7.29
C PRO A 809 -14.84 12.54 -7.81
N ILE A 810 -14.59 11.28 -8.16
CA ILE A 810 -15.63 10.36 -8.66
C ILE A 810 -16.42 9.81 -7.46
N PRO A 811 -17.76 9.92 -7.37
CA PRO A 811 -18.54 9.31 -6.29
C PRO A 811 -18.55 7.77 -6.35
N THR A 812 -18.53 7.10 -5.20
CA THR A 812 -18.60 5.62 -5.08
C THR A 812 -19.99 5.03 -5.30
N TYR A 813 -21.04 5.83 -5.05
CA TYR A 813 -22.44 5.41 -5.14
C TYR A 813 -23.35 6.60 -5.49
N THR A 814 -24.55 6.29 -5.99
CA THR A 814 -25.64 7.26 -6.19
C THR A 814 -26.68 7.16 -5.07
N GLN A 815 -27.57 8.15 -4.94
CA GLN A 815 -28.70 8.05 -4.00
C GLN A 815 -29.60 6.84 -4.30
N ASP A 816 -29.82 6.47 -5.56
CA ASP A 816 -30.58 5.26 -5.90
C ASP A 816 -29.86 3.98 -5.42
N MET A 817 -28.53 3.89 -5.54
CA MET A 817 -27.78 2.76 -4.98
C MET A 817 -27.94 2.66 -3.45
N ILE A 818 -28.12 3.78 -2.73
CA ILE A 818 -28.47 3.76 -1.30
C ILE A 818 -29.87 3.16 -1.10
N VAL A 819 -30.88 3.60 -1.86
CA VAL A 819 -32.27 3.07 -1.81
C VAL A 819 -32.31 1.57 -2.11
N GLN A 820 -31.63 1.11 -3.16
CA GLN A 820 -31.59 -0.31 -3.51
C GLN A 820 -30.79 -1.13 -2.48
N THR A 821 -29.75 -0.56 -1.86
CA THR A 821 -28.98 -1.22 -0.80
C THR A 821 -29.75 -1.24 0.54
N ALA A 822 -30.59 -0.25 0.83
CA ALA A 822 -31.46 -0.20 2.02
C ALA A 822 -32.41 -1.41 2.06
N LYS A 823 -32.93 -1.83 0.90
CA LYS A 823 -33.76 -3.04 0.77
C LYS A 823 -33.09 -4.32 1.29
N VAL A 824 -31.76 -4.46 1.12
CA VAL A 824 -30.99 -5.63 1.61
C VAL A 824 -31.10 -5.77 3.13
N PHE A 825 -31.16 -4.64 3.83
CA PHE A 825 -31.26 -4.56 5.29
C PHE A 825 -32.71 -4.57 5.80
N THR A 826 -33.69 -4.88 4.95
CA THR A 826 -35.07 -5.11 5.39
C THR A 826 -35.29 -6.54 5.89
N GLY A 827 -36.21 -6.72 6.83
CA GLY A 827 -36.57 -8.02 7.41
C GLY A 827 -35.68 -8.50 8.56
N TRP A 828 -34.61 -7.77 8.92
CA TRP A 828 -33.74 -8.15 10.04
C TRP A 828 -34.33 -7.71 11.38
N GLY A 829 -34.49 -8.64 12.31
CA GLY A 829 -35.11 -8.40 13.62
C GLY A 829 -34.32 -9.04 14.76
N PHE A 830 -34.76 -8.79 16.00
CA PHE A 830 -34.17 -9.42 17.18
C PHE A 830 -34.24 -10.95 17.11
N PHE A 831 -33.18 -11.62 17.59
CA PHE A 831 -33.26 -13.01 18.03
C PHE A 831 -34.26 -13.14 19.19
N GLN A 832 -35.05 -14.22 19.18
CA GLN A 832 -36.06 -14.54 20.20
C GLN A 832 -36.15 -16.07 20.34
N SER A 833 -35.94 -16.62 21.52
CA SER A 833 -36.02 -18.07 21.81
C SER A 833 -37.45 -18.63 21.92
N VAL A 834 -38.43 -17.96 21.31
CA VAL A 834 -39.87 -18.28 21.39
C VAL A 834 -40.34 -19.09 20.17
N ALA A 835 -41.37 -19.92 20.35
CA ALA A 835 -41.91 -20.77 19.28
C ALA A 835 -42.50 -20.00 18.08
N THR A 836 -42.92 -18.75 18.28
CA THR A 836 -43.47 -17.87 17.24
C THR A 836 -42.83 -16.48 17.29
N PRO A 837 -41.58 -16.31 16.79
CA PRO A 837 -40.87 -15.04 16.83
C PRO A 837 -41.65 -13.92 16.15
N ASN A 838 -41.77 -12.77 16.80
CA ASN A 838 -42.52 -11.62 16.28
C ASN A 838 -41.56 -10.50 15.88
N PHE A 839 -41.45 -10.25 14.57
CA PHE A 839 -40.63 -9.18 13.99
C PHE A 839 -40.89 -7.80 14.62
N ARG A 840 -42.14 -7.45 14.92
CA ARG A 840 -42.51 -6.17 15.55
C ARG A 840 -42.50 -6.22 17.09
N GLY A 841 -42.54 -7.43 17.69
CA GLY A 841 -42.57 -7.63 19.13
C GLY A 841 -41.25 -7.28 19.82
N THR A 842 -41.33 -6.71 21.03
CA THR A 842 -40.17 -6.52 21.92
C THR A 842 -39.51 -7.87 22.21
N GLY A 843 -38.20 -7.97 21.95
CA GLY A 843 -37.44 -9.19 22.21
C GLY A 843 -37.49 -9.59 23.69
N PRO A 844 -37.54 -10.88 24.04
CA PRO A 844 -37.96 -11.35 25.37
C PRO A 844 -36.94 -11.11 26.50
N GLY A 845 -35.77 -10.50 26.24
CA GLY A 845 -34.81 -10.11 27.26
C GLY A 845 -33.42 -9.84 26.70
N SER A 846 -32.40 -9.95 27.55
CA SER A 846 -30.98 -9.77 27.20
C SER A 846 -30.52 -10.60 26.01
N GLU A 847 -31.08 -11.81 25.80
CA GLU A 847 -30.74 -12.66 24.65
C GLU A 847 -30.91 -11.95 23.30
N SER A 848 -31.87 -11.04 23.17
CA SER A 848 -32.11 -10.27 21.95
C SER A 848 -31.04 -9.20 21.67
N TYR A 849 -30.25 -8.81 22.69
CA TYR A 849 -29.18 -7.83 22.59
C TYR A 849 -27.78 -8.47 22.55
N LEU A 850 -27.67 -9.74 22.98
CA LEU A 850 -26.44 -10.51 23.01
C LEU A 850 -26.20 -11.37 21.75
N ASN A 851 -27.28 -11.80 21.08
CA ASN A 851 -27.24 -12.62 19.87
C ASN A 851 -27.37 -11.76 18.59
N PRO A 852 -26.91 -12.25 17.43
CA PRO A 852 -27.12 -11.58 16.14
C PRO A 852 -28.60 -11.42 15.78
N MET A 853 -28.91 -10.40 14.98
CA MET A 853 -30.21 -10.22 14.33
C MET A 853 -30.49 -11.38 13.37
N VAL A 854 -31.76 -11.79 13.30
CA VAL A 854 -32.23 -12.88 12.44
C VAL A 854 -33.17 -12.36 11.36
N LEU A 855 -33.22 -13.03 10.22
CA LEU A 855 -34.08 -12.65 9.09
C LEU A 855 -35.52 -13.13 9.32
N PHE A 856 -36.48 -12.25 9.07
CA PHE A 856 -37.91 -12.52 8.97
C PHE A 856 -38.35 -12.32 7.51
N PRO A 857 -38.35 -13.37 6.66
CA PRO A 857 -38.45 -13.22 5.20
C PRO A 857 -39.71 -12.51 4.71
N THR A 858 -40.82 -12.60 5.45
CA THR A 858 -42.08 -11.89 5.13
C THR A 858 -41.91 -10.37 5.10
N PHE A 859 -40.98 -9.81 5.86
CA PHE A 859 -40.67 -8.37 5.93
C PHE A 859 -39.49 -7.93 5.06
N HIS A 860 -38.81 -8.89 4.40
CA HIS A 860 -37.74 -8.62 3.45
C HIS A 860 -38.28 -8.23 2.06
N ASP A 861 -37.65 -7.24 1.43
CA ASP A 861 -37.87 -6.86 0.04
C ASP A 861 -37.07 -7.80 -0.86
N ASP A 862 -37.72 -8.77 -1.50
CA ASP A 862 -37.06 -9.75 -2.38
C ASP A 862 -37.08 -9.31 -3.87
N THR A 863 -37.26 -8.02 -4.17
CA THR A 863 -37.12 -7.48 -5.53
C THR A 863 -35.66 -7.48 -5.98
N ALA A 864 -35.40 -7.32 -7.28
CA ALA A 864 -34.03 -7.14 -7.78
C ALA A 864 -33.47 -5.76 -7.34
N LYS A 865 -32.17 -5.71 -7.03
CA LYS A 865 -31.54 -4.52 -6.40
C LYS A 865 -30.22 -4.20 -7.10
N THR A 866 -30.04 -2.96 -7.56
CA THR A 866 -28.77 -2.49 -8.12
C THR A 866 -27.96 -1.80 -7.02
N ILE A 867 -27.01 -2.53 -6.44
CA ILE A 867 -26.14 -1.99 -5.38
C ILE A 867 -24.88 -1.32 -5.98
N VAL A 868 -23.91 -1.00 -5.12
CA VAL A 868 -22.59 -0.48 -5.50
C VAL A 868 -21.91 -1.27 -6.62
N THR A 869 -20.99 -0.60 -7.32
CA THR A 869 -20.35 -1.07 -8.58
C THR A 869 -21.36 -1.46 -9.68
N GLY A 870 -22.62 -1.06 -9.57
CA GLY A 870 -23.69 -1.46 -10.49
C GLY A 870 -24.06 -2.94 -10.42
N LYS A 871 -23.67 -3.66 -9.35
CA LYS A 871 -23.97 -5.09 -9.21
C LYS A 871 -25.47 -5.28 -9.00
N VAL A 872 -26.11 -6.06 -9.86
CA VAL A 872 -27.51 -6.46 -9.70
C VAL A 872 -27.61 -7.71 -8.84
N LEU A 873 -28.35 -7.63 -7.74
CA LEU A 873 -28.83 -8.75 -6.96
C LEU A 873 -30.13 -9.28 -7.59
N PRO A 874 -30.22 -10.57 -7.98
CA PRO A 874 -31.45 -11.16 -8.52
C PRO A 874 -32.63 -11.10 -7.55
N ALA A 875 -33.85 -10.99 -8.08
CA ALA A 875 -35.07 -11.12 -7.29
C ALA A 875 -35.29 -12.57 -6.81
N ASN A 876 -35.94 -12.74 -5.66
CA ASN A 876 -36.26 -14.03 -5.03
C ASN A 876 -35.03 -14.87 -4.62
N GLN A 877 -33.89 -14.22 -4.33
CA GLN A 877 -32.70 -14.92 -3.82
C GLN A 877 -32.60 -14.92 -2.28
N GLY A 878 -33.45 -14.14 -1.60
CA GLY A 878 -33.61 -14.15 -0.14
C GLY A 878 -32.54 -13.37 0.64
N GLY A 879 -32.98 -12.72 1.72
CA GLY A 879 -32.19 -11.76 2.48
C GLY A 879 -30.84 -12.23 3.02
N ILE A 880 -30.66 -13.53 3.31
CA ILE A 880 -29.36 -14.09 3.73
C ILE A 880 -28.33 -13.98 2.60
N LYS A 881 -28.71 -14.31 1.37
CA LYS A 881 -27.82 -14.26 0.21
C LYS A 881 -27.60 -12.82 -0.24
N ASP A 882 -28.65 -11.99 -0.21
CA ASP A 882 -28.56 -10.56 -0.45
C ASP A 882 -27.58 -9.85 0.49
N LEU A 883 -27.67 -10.12 1.79
CA LEU A 883 -26.72 -9.60 2.78
C LEU A 883 -25.29 -10.03 2.43
N LYS A 884 -25.07 -11.34 2.24
CA LYS A 884 -23.74 -11.87 1.93
C LYS A 884 -23.18 -11.23 0.66
N ASP A 885 -23.97 -11.21 -0.42
CA ASP A 885 -23.55 -10.67 -1.71
C ASP A 885 -23.27 -9.16 -1.65
N THR A 886 -23.97 -8.40 -0.81
CA THR A 886 -23.70 -6.97 -0.59
C THR A 886 -22.42 -6.76 0.21
N LEU A 887 -22.26 -7.42 1.35
CA LEU A 887 -21.05 -7.30 2.19
C LEU A 887 -19.80 -7.82 1.45
N ASP A 888 -19.92 -8.87 0.65
CA ASP A 888 -18.86 -9.34 -0.25
C ASP A 888 -18.47 -8.28 -1.29
N THR A 889 -19.43 -7.51 -1.80
CA THR A 889 -19.16 -6.46 -2.81
C THR A 889 -18.47 -5.27 -2.17
N LEU A 890 -18.93 -4.81 -0.99
CA LEU A 890 -18.27 -3.76 -0.22
C LEU A 890 -16.85 -4.16 0.20
N PHE A 891 -16.64 -5.41 0.62
CA PHE A 891 -15.32 -5.91 1.00
C PHE A 891 -14.33 -6.01 -0.18
N ASN A 892 -14.80 -6.42 -1.36
CA ASN A 892 -13.97 -6.54 -2.55
C ASN A 892 -13.80 -5.21 -3.32
N HIS A 893 -14.54 -4.17 -2.95
CA HIS A 893 -14.43 -2.83 -3.54
C HIS A 893 -12.98 -2.29 -3.46
N PRO A 894 -12.46 -1.60 -4.50
CA PRO A 894 -11.10 -1.06 -4.51
C PRO A 894 -10.78 -0.07 -3.38
N ASN A 895 -11.76 0.72 -2.93
CA ASN A 895 -11.57 1.69 -1.83
C ASN A 895 -11.36 1.05 -0.45
N THR A 896 -11.92 -0.13 -0.18
CA THR A 896 -11.99 -0.67 1.18
C THR A 896 -10.62 -0.87 1.84
N PRO A 897 -9.59 -1.40 1.12
CA PRO A 897 -8.23 -1.45 1.63
C PRO A 897 -7.65 -0.06 2.02
N PRO A 898 -7.52 0.95 1.15
CA PRO A 898 -6.96 2.25 1.55
C PRO A 898 -7.83 3.03 2.54
N PHE A 899 -9.16 2.94 2.45
CA PHE A 899 -10.09 3.64 3.36
C PHE A 899 -9.95 3.15 4.81
N ILE A 900 -10.00 1.84 5.04
CA ILE A 900 -9.81 1.25 6.38
C ILE A 900 -8.36 1.43 6.85
N SER A 901 -7.37 1.31 5.96
CA SER A 901 -5.96 1.50 6.31
C SER A 901 -5.69 2.92 6.82
N ARG A 902 -6.13 3.97 6.09
CA ARG A 902 -5.97 5.37 6.52
C ARG A 902 -6.62 5.61 7.89
N GLN A 903 -7.86 5.16 8.10
CA GLN A 903 -8.54 5.35 9.38
C GLN A 903 -7.80 4.63 10.53
N LEU A 904 -7.38 3.38 10.36
CA LEU A 904 -6.63 2.67 11.40
C LEU A 904 -5.29 3.33 11.72
N ILE A 905 -4.55 3.83 10.72
CA ILE A 905 -3.30 4.57 10.95
C ILE A 905 -3.57 5.87 11.74
N GLN A 906 -4.66 6.59 11.44
CA GLN A 906 -5.06 7.78 12.21
C GLN A 906 -5.41 7.47 13.67
N ARG A 907 -6.07 6.34 13.95
CA ARG A 907 -6.43 5.96 15.32
C ARG A 907 -5.25 5.36 16.11
N LEU A 908 -4.17 4.91 15.46
CA LEU A 908 -3.02 4.25 16.10
C LEU A 908 -1.72 5.07 16.12
N VAL A 909 -1.37 5.81 15.06
CA VAL A 909 -0.01 6.35 14.82
C VAL A 909 0.02 7.85 14.50
N THR A 910 -0.62 8.30 13.41
CA THR A 910 -0.45 9.66 12.87
C THR A 910 -1.72 10.17 12.19
N SER A 911 -2.12 11.42 12.45
CA SER A 911 -3.31 12.05 11.84
C SER A 911 -3.13 12.22 10.31
N ASN A 912 -1.89 12.29 9.84
CA ASN A 912 -1.50 12.49 8.45
C ASN A 912 -0.49 11.41 8.00
N PRO A 913 -0.93 10.20 7.63
CA PRO A 913 -0.07 9.23 6.95
C PRO A 913 0.23 9.68 5.51
N SER A 914 1.42 9.40 4.99
CA SER A 914 1.67 9.64 3.56
C SER A 914 0.86 8.66 2.68
N PRO A 915 0.63 8.99 1.39
CA PRO A 915 0.06 8.04 0.44
C PRO A 915 0.89 6.75 0.34
N GLY A 916 2.22 6.83 0.50
CA GLY A 916 3.09 5.66 0.55
C GLY A 916 2.79 4.73 1.73
N TYR A 917 2.51 5.28 2.91
CA TYR A 917 2.12 4.51 4.10
C TYR A 917 0.77 3.84 3.91
N VAL A 918 -0.23 4.60 3.46
CA VAL A 918 -1.57 4.06 3.17
C VAL A 918 -1.49 2.97 2.10
N TYR A 919 -0.70 3.16 1.03
CA TYR A 919 -0.48 2.15 0.00
C TYR A 919 0.12 0.85 0.55
N ARG A 920 1.13 0.91 1.42
CA ARG A 920 1.78 -0.28 2.01
C ARG A 920 0.80 -1.06 2.91
N VAL A 921 0.04 -0.37 3.75
CA VAL A 921 -0.95 -0.99 4.64
C VAL A 921 -2.18 -1.50 3.86
N ALA A 922 -2.63 -0.76 2.85
CA ALA A 922 -3.68 -1.19 1.92
C ALA A 922 -3.26 -2.42 1.11
N SER A 923 -1.99 -2.54 0.76
CA SER A 923 -1.45 -3.75 0.11
C SER A 923 -1.51 -4.95 1.06
N ALA A 924 -1.15 -4.78 2.34
CA ALA A 924 -1.27 -5.82 3.35
C ALA A 924 -2.74 -6.21 3.63
N PHE A 925 -3.68 -5.26 3.58
CA PHE A 925 -5.11 -5.56 3.60
C PHE A 925 -5.53 -6.32 2.35
N ALA A 926 -5.04 -5.95 1.17
CA ALA A 926 -5.40 -6.60 -0.09
C ALA A 926 -4.90 -8.05 -0.16
N ASN A 927 -3.71 -8.32 0.38
CA ASN A 927 -3.11 -9.65 0.52
C ASN A 927 -2.08 -9.64 1.67
N ASN A 928 -2.28 -10.48 2.69
CA ASN A 928 -1.40 -10.61 3.85
C ASN A 928 -0.03 -11.28 3.58
N GLY A 929 0.28 -11.61 2.33
CA GLY A 929 1.45 -12.40 1.92
C GLY A 929 1.15 -13.89 1.71
N ALA A 930 0.03 -14.39 2.23
CA ALA A 930 -0.46 -15.77 2.05
C ALA A 930 -1.76 -15.85 1.21
N GLY A 931 -2.07 -14.79 0.45
CA GLY A 931 -3.27 -14.71 -0.40
C GLY A 931 -4.55 -14.28 0.32
N VAL A 932 -4.51 -14.06 1.65
CA VAL A 932 -5.71 -13.70 2.42
C VAL A 932 -5.92 -12.19 2.39
N ARG A 933 -7.03 -11.75 1.80
CA ARG A 933 -7.54 -10.38 1.88
C ARG A 933 -8.22 -10.13 3.23
N GLY A 934 -8.05 -8.95 3.80
CA GLY A 934 -8.78 -8.47 4.98
C GLY A 934 -8.26 -8.96 6.33
N ASP A 935 -7.07 -9.56 6.39
CA ASP A 935 -6.42 -9.97 7.65
C ASP A 935 -6.03 -8.73 8.48
N LEU A 936 -6.77 -8.48 9.57
CA LEU A 936 -6.51 -7.33 10.43
C LEU A 936 -5.25 -7.49 11.29
N GLY A 937 -4.79 -8.73 11.54
CA GLY A 937 -3.51 -8.97 12.21
C GLY A 937 -2.33 -8.54 11.34
N ALA A 938 -2.37 -8.87 10.05
CA ALA A 938 -1.39 -8.41 9.06
C ALA A 938 -1.43 -6.89 8.85
N VAL A 939 -2.62 -6.30 8.80
CA VAL A 939 -2.81 -4.84 8.70
C VAL A 939 -2.25 -4.11 9.92
N VAL A 940 -2.59 -4.54 11.14
CA VAL A 940 -2.07 -3.93 12.38
C VAL A 940 -0.54 -4.05 12.46
N ARG A 941 0.04 -5.18 12.03
CA ARG A 941 1.49 -5.34 11.91
C ARG A 941 2.08 -4.34 10.92
N ALA A 942 1.54 -4.28 9.70
CA ALA A 942 1.99 -3.34 8.67
C ALA A 942 1.90 -1.87 9.13
N ILE A 943 0.88 -1.51 9.92
CA ILE A 943 0.78 -0.17 10.53
C ILE A 943 1.92 0.08 11.50
N LEU A 944 2.12 -0.79 12.50
CA LEU A 944 3.02 -0.52 13.62
C LEU A 944 4.51 -0.70 13.29
N THR A 945 4.85 -1.49 12.27
CA THR A 945 6.24 -1.69 11.81
C THR A 945 6.61 -0.89 10.56
N ASP A 946 5.76 0.04 10.10
CA ASP A 946 6.03 0.81 8.88
C ASP A 946 7.26 1.72 9.00
N TYR A 947 7.89 2.00 7.85
CA TYR A 947 8.96 2.98 7.70
C TYR A 947 8.62 4.33 8.36
N GLU A 948 7.43 4.89 8.12
CA GLU A 948 7.05 6.21 8.64
C GLU A 948 6.76 6.16 10.15
N ALA A 949 6.22 5.05 10.66
CA ALA A 949 6.01 4.86 12.09
C ALA A 949 7.33 4.72 12.87
N ARG A 950 8.32 4.01 12.29
CA ARG A 950 9.53 3.57 13.00
C ARG A 950 10.77 4.42 12.69
N SER A 951 10.88 5.04 11.53
CA SER A 951 12.07 5.81 11.13
C SER A 951 12.30 7.05 11.99
N PRO A 952 13.49 7.23 12.59
CA PRO A 952 13.86 8.47 13.27
C PRO A 952 13.81 9.71 12.37
N ALA A 953 13.88 9.56 11.05
CA ALA A 953 13.77 10.66 10.10
C ALA A 953 12.38 11.34 10.11
N PHE A 954 11.32 10.61 10.51
CA PHE A 954 9.95 11.11 10.51
C PHE A 954 9.54 11.82 11.82
N LEU A 955 10.29 11.62 12.91
CA LEU A 955 10.06 12.27 14.21
C LEU A 955 9.93 13.80 14.15
N ASN A 956 10.67 14.42 13.23
CA ASN A 956 10.74 15.87 13.05
C ASN A 956 10.08 16.34 11.75
N SER A 957 9.40 15.46 11.01
CA SER A 957 8.65 15.83 9.81
C SER A 957 7.41 16.64 10.19
N VAL A 958 7.23 17.80 9.54
CA VAL A 958 6.04 18.63 9.70
C VAL A 958 4.80 17.83 9.29
N GLY A 959 3.83 17.71 10.19
CA GLY A 959 2.59 16.95 10.00
C GLY A 959 2.61 15.51 10.50
N PHE A 960 3.76 14.94 10.87
CA PHE A 960 3.84 13.58 11.41
C PHE A 960 3.46 13.53 12.91
N GLY A 961 2.65 12.54 13.26
CA GLY A 961 2.12 12.31 14.61
C GLY A 961 0.64 12.72 14.73
N LYS A 962 0.12 12.70 15.95
CA LYS A 962 -1.26 13.09 16.29
C LYS A 962 -1.32 13.73 17.67
N SER A 963 -2.36 14.52 17.94
CA SER A 963 -2.68 14.88 19.32
C SER A 963 -3.18 13.62 20.04
N LYS A 964 -2.79 13.43 21.31
CA LYS A 964 -3.29 12.33 22.14
C LYS A 964 -4.72 12.66 22.56
N GLU A 965 -5.65 11.79 22.15
CA GLU A 965 -7.04 11.83 22.59
C GLU A 965 -7.13 11.93 24.13
N PRO A 966 -8.05 12.71 24.71
CA PRO A 966 -8.13 12.91 26.16
C PRO A 966 -8.18 11.62 26.96
N LEU A 967 -8.93 10.63 26.48
CA LEU A 967 -9.05 9.31 27.12
C LEU A 967 -7.71 8.55 27.12
N LEU A 968 -6.91 8.66 26.04
CA LEU A 968 -5.58 8.03 25.95
C LEU A 968 -4.55 8.70 26.86
N ARG A 969 -4.65 10.02 27.09
CA ARG A 969 -3.81 10.72 28.09
C ARG A 969 -4.09 10.21 29.51
N ALA A 970 -5.38 10.01 29.84
CA ALA A 970 -5.79 9.47 31.13
C ALA A 970 -5.39 7.99 31.30
N THR A 971 -5.59 7.12 30.30
CA THR A 971 -5.16 5.71 30.42
C THR A 971 -3.65 5.55 30.51
N ALA A 972 -2.87 6.38 29.80
CA ALA A 972 -1.40 6.31 29.88
C ALA A 972 -0.89 6.66 31.29
N LEU A 973 -1.46 7.70 31.91
CA LEU A 973 -1.16 8.08 33.29
C LEU A 973 -1.50 6.96 34.29
N LEU A 974 -2.66 6.30 34.13
CA LEU A 974 -3.04 5.16 34.98
C LEU A 974 -2.12 3.96 34.78
N ARG A 975 -1.76 3.63 33.54
CA ARG A 975 -0.89 2.49 33.21
C ARG A 975 0.51 2.67 33.74
N ALA A 976 1.12 3.83 33.48
CA ALA A 976 2.48 4.16 33.91
C ALA A 976 2.69 4.04 35.43
N PHE A 977 1.67 4.39 36.23
CA PHE A 977 1.77 4.51 37.69
C PHE A 977 0.78 3.61 38.45
N ASN A 978 0.41 2.47 37.86
CA ASN A 978 -0.42 1.41 38.45
C ASN A 978 -1.71 1.93 39.14
N GLY A 979 -2.39 2.87 38.46
CA GLY A 979 -3.57 3.58 38.96
C GLY A 979 -4.81 2.71 39.08
N ALA A 980 -5.26 2.51 40.33
CA ALA A 980 -6.47 1.76 40.69
C ALA A 980 -7.02 2.23 42.04
N SER A 981 -8.25 1.81 42.39
CA SER A 981 -8.72 1.81 43.77
C SER A 981 -8.33 0.48 44.45
N ASP A 982 -8.36 0.41 45.78
CA ASP A 982 -8.07 -0.83 46.51
C ASP A 982 -9.19 -1.87 46.39
N GLY A 983 -10.43 -1.42 46.14
CA GLY A 983 -11.53 -2.28 45.69
C GLY A 983 -11.43 -2.71 44.22
N GLY A 984 -10.43 -2.25 43.48
CA GLY A 984 -10.22 -2.60 42.07
C GLY A 984 -11.31 -2.10 41.12
N ARG A 985 -11.96 -0.97 41.44
CA ARG A 985 -13.04 -0.34 40.65
C ARG A 985 -12.71 1.10 40.25
N TYR A 986 -13.21 1.52 39.09
CA TYR A 986 -13.03 2.85 38.51
C TYR A 986 -14.37 3.62 38.55
N LEU A 987 -14.59 4.35 39.66
CA LEU A 987 -15.87 4.97 40.02
C LEU A 987 -15.81 6.52 40.03
N GLY A 988 -16.97 7.18 40.07
CA GLY A 988 -17.05 8.63 40.12
C GLY A 988 -16.74 9.25 38.75
N ALA A 989 -15.67 10.05 38.66
CA ALA A 989 -15.26 10.70 37.40
C ALA A 989 -15.06 9.71 36.24
N TYR A 990 -14.57 8.50 36.53
CA TYR A 990 -14.38 7.43 35.54
C TYR A 990 -15.70 6.81 35.04
N SER A 991 -16.80 6.97 35.77
CA SER A 991 -18.13 6.48 35.36
C SER A 991 -18.84 7.41 34.36
N ASN A 992 -18.44 8.68 34.29
CA ASN A 992 -18.90 9.65 33.29
C ASN A 992 -17.77 10.64 32.92
N PRO A 993 -16.69 10.19 32.25
CA PRO A 993 -15.49 11.02 32.08
C PRO A 993 -15.71 12.19 31.12
N GLU A 994 -16.58 12.04 30.11
CA GLU A 994 -16.97 13.13 29.21
C GLU A 994 -17.53 14.34 29.98
N GLY A 995 -18.52 14.11 30.85
CA GLY A 995 -19.16 15.14 31.68
C GLY A 995 -18.35 15.56 32.90
N SER A 996 -17.31 14.80 33.25
CA SER A 996 -16.38 15.11 34.35
C SER A 996 -15.18 15.98 33.90
N GLY A 997 -15.19 16.48 32.65
CA GLY A 997 -14.17 17.38 32.12
C GLY A 997 -13.15 16.76 31.17
N LEU A 998 -13.23 15.45 30.88
CA LEU A 998 -12.38 14.81 29.88
C LEU A 998 -12.93 14.93 28.44
N ALA A 999 -14.20 15.35 28.29
CA ALA A 999 -14.92 15.52 27.01
C ALA A 999 -14.99 14.28 26.08
N GLN A 1000 -14.49 13.12 26.53
CA GLN A 1000 -14.48 11.86 25.80
C GLN A 1000 -14.77 10.70 26.76
N ALA A 1001 -15.56 9.71 26.32
CA ALA A 1001 -15.78 8.46 27.04
C ALA A 1001 -15.95 7.29 26.08
N ALA A 1002 -15.49 6.09 26.48
CA ALA A 1002 -15.64 4.90 25.66
C ALA A 1002 -17.13 4.58 25.39
N LEU A 1003 -17.45 4.30 24.12
CA LEU A 1003 -18.78 3.95 23.63
C LEU A 1003 -19.89 4.99 23.89
N ARG A 1004 -19.54 6.28 23.97
CA ARG A 1004 -20.48 7.40 24.17
C ARG A 1004 -20.34 8.50 23.12
N ALA A 1005 -20.10 8.09 21.87
CA ALA A 1005 -20.03 8.98 20.73
C ALA A 1005 -21.24 9.94 20.65
N PRO A 1006 -21.03 11.26 20.47
CA PRO A 1006 -22.12 12.21 20.23
C PRO A 1006 -22.72 12.08 18.82
N THR A 1007 -21.98 11.54 17.86
CA THR A 1007 -22.40 11.40 16.45
C THR A 1007 -21.91 10.08 15.83
N VAL A 1008 -22.40 9.75 14.63
CA VAL A 1008 -21.90 8.61 13.83
C VAL A 1008 -20.41 8.74 13.45
N PHE A 1009 -19.84 9.95 13.50
CA PHE A 1009 -18.40 10.22 13.29
C PHE A 1009 -17.56 10.05 14.58
N ASN A 1010 -18.08 9.34 15.57
CA ASN A 1010 -17.54 9.29 16.92
C ASN A 1010 -17.51 10.70 17.57
N PHE A 1011 -16.48 11.01 18.36
CA PHE A 1011 -16.23 12.34 18.92
C PHE A 1011 -15.62 13.33 17.91
N PHE A 1012 -15.01 12.85 16.83
CA PHE A 1012 -14.30 13.70 15.86
C PHE A 1012 -14.08 13.01 14.50
N GLU A 1013 -14.26 13.77 13.43
CA GLU A 1013 -14.24 13.28 12.05
C GLU A 1013 -12.82 12.91 11.59
N PRO A 1014 -12.62 11.77 10.88
CA PRO A 1014 -11.30 11.39 10.32
C PRO A 1014 -10.67 12.43 9.38
N GLU A 1015 -11.49 13.34 8.84
CA GLU A 1015 -11.08 14.37 7.87
C GLU A 1015 -11.19 15.79 8.43
N TYR A 1016 -11.41 15.97 9.74
CA TYR A 1016 -11.46 17.30 10.33
C TYR A 1016 -10.10 18.01 10.20
N VAL A 1017 -10.17 19.27 9.77
CA VAL A 1017 -9.04 20.17 9.61
C VAL A 1017 -9.31 21.41 10.44
N HIS A 1018 -8.37 21.75 11.33
CA HIS A 1018 -8.44 23.01 12.07
C HIS A 1018 -8.12 24.19 11.14
N PRO A 1019 -8.99 25.22 11.03
CA PRO A 1019 -8.73 26.40 10.21
C PRO A 1019 -7.42 27.12 10.55
N GLY A 1020 -6.90 27.89 9.60
CA GLY A 1020 -5.63 28.60 9.75
C GLY A 1020 -4.43 27.78 9.28
N VAL A 1021 -3.37 27.68 10.11
CA VAL A 1021 -2.05 27.17 9.68
C VAL A 1021 -2.05 25.68 9.30
N LEU A 1022 -2.86 24.84 9.95
CA LEU A 1022 -2.96 23.41 9.62
C LEU A 1022 -3.72 23.20 8.31
N ALA A 1023 -4.82 23.92 8.10
CA ALA A 1023 -5.53 23.97 6.81
C ALA A 1023 -4.62 24.44 5.66
N ALA A 1024 -3.84 25.52 5.88
CA ALA A 1024 -2.92 26.06 4.89
C ALA A 1024 -1.77 25.09 4.53
N ALA A 1025 -1.34 24.25 5.48
CA ALA A 1025 -0.41 23.16 5.25
C ALA A 1025 -1.06 21.91 4.60
N GLY A 1026 -2.39 21.86 4.49
CA GLY A 1026 -3.14 20.69 4.03
C GLY A 1026 -3.16 19.52 5.00
N LEU A 1027 -3.09 19.80 6.31
CA LEU A 1027 -3.00 18.80 7.37
C LEU A 1027 -4.34 18.58 8.07
N PHE A 1028 -4.74 17.31 8.17
CA PHE A 1028 -5.80 16.83 9.06
C PHE A 1028 -5.36 16.94 10.52
N ALA A 1029 -6.30 17.30 11.38
CA ALA A 1029 -6.08 17.39 12.82
C ALA A 1029 -7.30 16.84 13.60
N PRO A 1030 -7.74 15.58 13.36
CA PRO A 1030 -9.02 15.07 13.83
C PRO A 1030 -9.28 15.32 15.32
N GLU A 1031 -8.29 15.02 16.16
CA GLU A 1031 -8.38 15.12 17.61
C GLU A 1031 -8.53 16.57 18.13
N PHE A 1032 -8.23 17.58 17.31
CA PHE A 1032 -8.45 18.99 17.66
C PHE A 1032 -9.93 19.40 17.61
N GLN A 1033 -10.82 18.62 16.99
CA GLN A 1033 -12.26 18.93 16.97
C GLN A 1033 -12.90 18.90 18.38
N ILE A 1034 -12.27 18.20 19.34
CA ILE A 1034 -12.64 18.20 20.76
C ILE A 1034 -11.65 18.97 21.65
N PHE A 1035 -10.71 19.71 21.07
CA PHE A 1035 -9.80 20.61 21.77
C PHE A 1035 -10.28 22.06 21.67
N THR A 1036 -11.18 22.44 22.58
CA THR A 1036 -11.75 23.79 22.67
C THR A 1036 -11.04 24.62 23.73
N ASP A 1037 -11.34 25.92 23.78
CA ASP A 1037 -10.99 26.82 24.89
C ASP A 1037 -11.33 26.23 26.28
N THR A 1038 -12.46 25.53 26.36
CA THR A 1038 -12.96 24.87 27.57
C THR A 1038 -12.17 23.60 27.88
N THR A 1039 -11.98 22.70 26.90
CA THR A 1039 -11.29 21.43 27.16
C THR A 1039 -9.78 21.58 27.34
N ALA A 1040 -9.19 22.63 26.78
CA ALA A 1040 -7.83 23.07 27.10
C ALA A 1040 -7.62 23.38 28.60
N ILE A 1041 -8.68 23.72 29.34
CA ILE A 1041 -8.65 23.94 30.79
C ILE A 1041 -9.12 22.68 31.55
N THR A 1042 -10.21 22.02 31.13
CA THR A 1042 -10.76 20.90 31.89
C THR A 1042 -9.93 19.62 31.82
N ILE A 1043 -9.21 19.36 30.72
CA ILE A 1043 -8.36 18.17 30.58
C ILE A 1043 -7.15 18.23 31.54
N PRO A 1044 -6.36 19.32 31.62
CA PRO A 1044 -5.37 19.49 32.68
C PRO A 1044 -5.94 19.33 34.08
N ASN A 1045 -7.10 19.91 34.38
CA ASN A 1045 -7.75 19.76 35.69
C ASN A 1045 -8.15 18.29 35.99
N TYR A 1046 -8.60 17.53 34.99
CA TYR A 1046 -8.87 16.09 35.14
C TYR A 1046 -7.59 15.32 35.47
N LEU A 1047 -6.50 15.55 34.71
CA LEU A 1047 -5.20 14.90 34.93
C LEU A 1047 -4.56 15.29 36.28
N TYR A 1048 -4.73 16.55 36.71
CA TYR A 1048 -4.36 17.01 38.05
C TYR A 1048 -5.11 16.20 39.13
N ASN A 1049 -6.44 16.11 39.02
CA ASN A 1049 -7.24 15.35 39.98
C ASN A 1049 -6.83 13.86 40.05
N MET A 1050 -6.40 13.25 38.94
CA MET A 1050 -5.85 11.89 38.93
C MET A 1050 -4.49 11.78 39.65
N LEU A 1051 -3.58 12.73 39.44
CA LEU A 1051 -2.26 12.78 40.09
C LEU A 1051 -2.35 13.03 41.60
N TYR A 1052 -3.28 13.89 42.01
CA TYR A 1052 -3.44 14.35 43.39
C TYR A 1052 -4.43 13.52 44.21
N ALA A 1053 -5.22 12.65 43.59
CA ALA A 1053 -6.10 11.70 44.28
C ALA A 1053 -5.34 10.83 45.29
N THR A 1054 -5.90 10.72 46.50
CA THR A 1054 -5.49 9.72 47.49
C THR A 1054 -6.24 8.42 47.21
N ARG A 1055 -5.48 7.39 46.83
CA ARG A 1055 -5.97 6.01 46.64
C ARG A 1055 -6.61 5.49 47.93
N ASN A 1056 -7.77 4.84 47.79
CA ASN A 1056 -8.45 4.09 48.85
C ASN A 1056 -9.39 3.03 48.22
N ALA A 1057 -10.27 2.43 49.01
CA ALA A 1057 -11.25 1.43 48.55
C ALA A 1057 -12.04 1.84 47.30
N THR A 1058 -12.50 3.09 47.20
CA THR A 1058 -13.36 3.59 46.12
C THR A 1058 -12.66 4.59 45.18
N ASN A 1059 -11.72 5.39 45.69
CA ASN A 1059 -10.98 6.36 44.89
C ASN A 1059 -9.80 5.70 44.18
N VAL A 1060 -9.76 5.86 42.86
CA VAL A 1060 -8.59 5.54 42.04
C VAL A 1060 -7.48 6.55 42.33
N GLY A 1061 -6.30 6.07 42.68
CA GLY A 1061 -5.09 6.90 42.81
C GLY A 1061 -3.85 6.17 42.32
N LEU A 1062 -2.79 6.93 42.07
CA LEU A 1062 -1.53 6.42 41.49
C LEU A 1062 -0.57 5.91 42.58
N THR A 1063 0.17 4.85 42.27
CA THR A 1063 1.27 4.35 43.11
C THR A 1063 2.56 5.04 42.67
N LEU A 1064 3.01 6.04 43.46
CA LEU A 1064 4.17 6.88 43.13
C LEU A 1064 5.43 6.60 43.97
N THR A 1065 5.40 5.56 44.83
CA THR A 1065 6.46 5.25 45.81
C THR A 1065 7.84 5.12 45.16
N ASP A 1066 7.92 4.44 44.01
CA ASP A 1066 9.17 4.13 43.32
C ASP A 1066 9.86 5.37 42.71
N LEU A 1067 9.11 6.47 42.58
CA LEU A 1067 9.59 7.76 42.07
C LEU A 1067 10.09 8.70 43.18
N LEU A 1068 9.73 8.45 44.44
CA LEU A 1068 10.11 9.30 45.57
C LEU A 1068 11.64 9.47 45.72
N PRO A 1069 12.49 8.45 45.47
CA PRO A 1069 13.95 8.64 45.46
C PRO A 1069 14.42 9.63 44.37
N LEU A 1070 13.72 9.69 43.22
CA LEU A 1070 14.07 10.58 42.10
C LEU A 1070 13.67 12.04 42.35
N ALA A 1071 12.81 12.33 43.34
CA ALA A 1071 12.44 13.69 43.72
C ALA A 1071 13.64 14.60 44.07
N ARG A 1072 14.75 13.99 44.50
CA ARG A 1072 16.01 14.64 44.88
C ARG A 1072 17.01 14.71 43.72
N SER A 1073 16.68 14.10 42.59
CA SER A 1073 17.40 14.17 41.31
C SER A 1073 16.47 14.70 40.21
N PRO A 1074 16.09 16.00 40.21
CA PRO A 1074 15.03 16.52 39.33
C PRO A 1074 15.25 16.21 37.84
N GLN A 1075 16.50 16.18 37.38
CA GLN A 1075 16.84 15.76 36.01
C GLN A 1075 16.39 14.32 35.71
N GLN A 1076 16.75 13.35 36.56
CA GLN A 1076 16.39 11.93 36.38
C GLN A 1076 14.88 11.71 36.47
N LEU A 1077 14.18 12.45 37.34
CA LEU A 1077 12.72 12.42 37.44
C LEU A 1077 12.05 12.95 36.17
N VAL A 1078 12.54 14.06 35.60
CA VAL A 1078 12.01 14.63 34.36
C VAL A 1078 12.35 13.76 33.14
N ASP A 1079 13.54 13.17 33.08
CA ASP A 1079 13.93 12.25 32.00
C ASP A 1079 13.08 10.96 32.02
N TYR A 1080 12.80 10.41 33.20
CA TYR A 1080 11.84 9.30 33.37
C TYR A 1080 10.44 9.70 32.90
N ALA A 1081 9.93 10.85 33.35
CA ALA A 1081 8.59 11.33 33.01
C ALA A 1081 8.46 11.58 31.50
N ASN A 1082 9.46 12.22 30.87
CA ASN A 1082 9.56 12.42 29.44
C ASN A 1082 9.54 11.08 28.68
N LEU A 1083 10.36 10.10 29.11
CA LEU A 1083 10.42 8.78 28.50
C LEU A 1083 9.05 8.08 28.51
N VAL A 1084 8.36 8.05 29.65
CA VAL A 1084 7.12 7.27 29.81
C VAL A 1084 5.87 8.00 29.28
N LEU A 1085 5.79 9.33 29.39
CA LEU A 1085 4.57 10.09 29.03
C LEU A 1085 4.68 10.83 27.68
N ALA A 1086 5.89 11.23 27.28
CA ALA A 1086 6.17 11.97 26.05
C ALA A 1086 7.07 11.20 25.06
N GLY A 1087 7.28 9.89 25.28
CA GLY A 1087 8.08 9.02 24.40
C GLY A 1087 9.57 9.37 24.35
N GLY A 1088 10.07 10.19 25.28
CA GLY A 1088 11.41 10.76 25.25
C GLY A 1088 11.60 11.88 24.24
N THR A 1089 10.52 12.50 23.74
CA THR A 1089 10.55 13.46 22.62
C THR A 1089 10.58 14.94 23.03
N MET A 1090 10.51 15.28 24.32
CA MET A 1090 10.66 16.68 24.78
C MET A 1090 12.04 17.25 24.44
N ALA A 1091 12.09 18.51 23.99
CA ALA A 1091 13.35 19.15 23.70
C ALA A 1091 14.11 19.46 25.01
N ARG A 1092 15.44 19.60 24.90
CA ARG A 1092 16.32 19.81 26.05
C ARG A 1092 16.00 21.09 26.83
N SER A 1093 15.57 22.15 26.13
CA SER A 1093 15.06 23.39 26.72
C SER A 1093 13.91 23.16 27.69
N ASP A 1094 12.99 22.26 27.33
CA ASP A 1094 11.70 22.14 28.00
C ASP A 1094 11.84 21.24 29.24
N THR A 1095 12.68 20.21 29.15
CA THR A 1095 13.09 19.44 30.32
C THR A 1095 13.89 20.29 31.30
N GLU A 1096 14.77 21.18 30.82
CA GLU A 1096 15.52 22.12 31.68
C GLU A 1096 14.62 23.19 32.34
N LEU A 1097 13.57 23.67 31.66
CA LEU A 1097 12.55 24.54 32.26
C LEU A 1097 11.81 23.84 33.42
N ILE A 1098 11.41 22.57 33.24
CA ILE A 1098 10.76 21.79 34.31
C ILE A 1098 11.75 21.51 35.46
N VAL A 1099 12.98 21.07 35.16
CA VAL A 1099 14.05 20.89 36.17
C VAL A 1099 14.30 22.18 36.97
N SER A 1100 14.33 23.33 36.30
CA SER A 1100 14.46 24.64 36.93
C SER A 1100 13.25 25.00 37.82
N ALA A 1101 12.02 24.65 37.41
CA ALA A 1101 10.83 24.81 38.25
C ALA A 1101 10.91 23.95 39.52
N LEU A 1102 11.21 22.65 39.38
CA LEU A 1102 11.35 21.70 40.49
C LEU A 1102 12.46 22.11 41.48
N THR A 1103 13.59 22.59 40.97
CA THR A 1103 14.74 23.03 41.78
C THR A 1103 14.43 24.30 42.59
N ARG A 1104 13.51 25.14 42.11
CA ARG A 1104 13.03 26.35 42.81
C ARG A 1104 11.90 26.09 43.82
N MET A 1105 11.35 24.87 43.89
CA MET A 1105 10.36 24.53 44.92
C MET A 1105 11.00 24.57 46.33
N PRO A 1106 10.31 25.09 47.37
CA PRO A 1106 10.85 25.21 48.72
C PRO A 1106 11.46 23.91 49.28
N ALA A 1107 12.49 24.05 50.12
CA ALA A 1107 13.15 22.90 50.77
C ALA A 1107 12.21 22.10 51.69
N SER A 1108 11.10 22.70 52.15
CA SER A 1108 10.02 22.06 52.91
C SER A 1108 9.01 21.31 52.05
N THR A 1109 9.06 21.42 50.72
CA THR A 1109 8.13 20.71 49.82
C THR A 1109 8.54 19.24 49.67
N SER A 1110 7.60 18.34 49.98
CA SER A 1110 7.83 16.89 50.07
C SER A 1110 8.23 16.23 48.76
N ASP A 1111 8.93 15.09 48.85
CA ASP A 1111 9.33 14.29 47.69
C ASP A 1111 8.12 13.88 46.82
N LEU A 1112 6.97 13.57 47.43
CA LEU A 1112 5.73 13.24 46.71
C LEU A 1112 5.19 14.43 45.90
N GLU A 1113 5.24 15.65 46.46
CA GLU A 1113 4.75 16.85 45.78
C GLU A 1113 5.66 17.24 44.61
N ARG A 1114 6.97 17.01 44.75
CA ARG A 1114 7.97 17.16 43.67
C ARG A 1114 7.72 16.17 42.53
N VAL A 1115 7.42 14.89 42.84
CA VAL A 1115 7.02 13.89 41.84
C VAL A 1115 5.73 14.29 41.13
N ARG A 1116 4.67 14.64 41.88
CA ARG A 1116 3.39 15.08 41.30
C ARG A 1116 3.54 16.29 40.38
N SER A 1117 4.32 17.29 40.81
CA SER A 1117 4.62 18.49 40.01
C SER A 1117 5.34 18.14 38.70
N ALA A 1118 6.34 17.25 38.75
CA ALA A 1118 7.09 16.83 37.55
C ALA A 1118 6.19 16.09 36.55
N LEU A 1119 5.39 15.13 37.03
CA LEU A 1119 4.46 14.36 36.20
C LEU A 1119 3.35 15.26 35.62
N TYR A 1120 2.85 16.23 36.39
CA TYR A 1120 1.85 17.18 35.92
C TYR A 1120 2.39 18.07 34.80
N LEU A 1121 3.57 18.66 34.98
CA LEU A 1121 4.21 19.52 33.98
C LEU A 1121 4.54 18.77 32.68
N VAL A 1122 4.98 17.51 32.77
CA VAL A 1122 5.20 16.69 31.57
C VAL A 1122 3.89 16.27 30.91
N VAL A 1123 2.89 15.76 31.65
CA VAL A 1123 1.64 15.27 31.03
C VAL A 1123 0.76 16.39 30.44
N THR A 1124 1.01 17.64 30.83
CA THR A 1124 0.33 18.84 30.30
C THR A 1124 1.16 19.60 29.25
N SER A 1125 2.43 19.24 29.00
CA SER A 1125 3.23 19.85 27.94
C SER A 1125 2.66 19.54 26.54
N PRO A 1126 3.08 20.26 25.48
CA PRO A 1126 2.68 19.93 24.11
C PRO A 1126 3.08 18.49 23.71
N GLU A 1127 4.27 18.03 24.11
CA GLU A 1127 4.81 16.70 23.79
C GLU A 1127 4.16 15.61 24.65
N GLY A 1128 3.88 15.90 25.92
CA GLY A 1128 2.99 15.09 26.75
C GLY A 1128 1.58 14.97 26.17
N SER A 1129 1.14 15.97 25.40
CA SER A 1129 -0.13 15.99 24.66
C SER A 1129 -0.07 15.38 23.25
N ILE A 1130 1.12 15.02 22.72
CA ILE A 1130 1.31 14.54 21.33
C ILE A 1130 1.81 13.09 21.30
N GLN A 1131 1.45 12.36 20.23
CA GLN A 1131 1.91 11.01 19.91
C GLN A 1131 2.70 11.03 18.59
N LYS A 1132 3.88 10.39 18.59
CA LYS A 1132 4.83 10.26 17.46
C LYS A 1132 5.46 8.87 17.48
#